data_AF-A0A2E0TQV5-F1
#
_entry.id   AF-A0A2E0TQV5-F1
#
_cell.length_a   1.000
_cell.length_b   1.000
_cell.length_c   1.000
_cell.angle_alpha   90.00
_cell.angle_beta   90.00
_cell.angle_gamma   90.00
#
_symmetry.space_group_name_H-M   'P 1'
#
loop_
_entity.id
_entity.type
_entity.pdbx_description
1 polymer ?
#
loop_
_entity_poly.entity_id
_entity_poly.type
_entity_poly.pdbx_seq_one_letter_code
_entity_poly.pdbx_strand_id
1 'polypeptide(L)'
;MSNPKLNRVACALTALALALPASYAAAQTGPGASAPAPSPSGPRAPLGAAVREVGGSTFVSFAEHQRFRPAGGSPVERAEAVLGRVLGDLGRLDHVGRLVPRRVLEAHGYTVVRFERHALGDLLVPGASAIVRFDAADRVELVLLDLGSPAAHDPGGAIVPAPDAGAIRASGFEGAEILERRLVAFDDGATLRRAWSIEVQRAAHERVRVWLDAADGSLLLVEPRIRHGRGRVWEPNPVVAEDMPSDVELPNLTSSRFLTGRYVRARSCRPTGVSECLPEQRAVADEEGDFLYDPDDPAFDDEFSEVNVYFHTDRVAEYFRSAHGLEWTCCEESSIIDVVANYVEIPGVAFENAFYSPSLCSRSQCALMAFGQGQMRDFGYDGDVVYHEYGHGIVDVTAELAPFDVDARLGVGYEPGALNEGIADYFSSTITGDPRLADYLAGGTLGGESSLRELDNDLRCPDDLFGQVHADGRIWGATLWEIREAIGIEKADALAFAWLTTSPSTATLGEAGELLLETAESLEVLEAADVETVRGIVEGRGLPGCERVVPMESGRTYQGYSGQDVITGNLGGGVVPLHYAIDIPADATRLTLNLQKRTFAGTYDLYVRDGERVRYVGARMPPLVADASFTGVGEVELTETSEHALPRCQTLYMAIVATDLTTSGQSLYELTADLETSGDADAECPELPMDAGVEADAGVGADDAGATGDDAGPAEMPMDGGDDGCGCAAPGVGGALPPVPLVLGGLMLWAWRRRS
;
A
#
# COMPACT_ATOMS: atom_id res chain seq x y z
N MET A 1 23.64 41.39 24.23
CA MET A 1 23.80 42.84 23.95
C MET A 1 23.55 42.99 22.45
N SER A 2 22.34 43.31 22.00
CA SER A 2 21.61 44.58 22.08
C SER A 2 21.69 45.40 20.77
N ASN A 3 20.80 45.06 19.84
CA ASN A 3 20.11 45.99 18.92
C ASN A 3 19.57 47.19 19.76
N PRO A 4 19.30 48.43 19.25
CA PRO A 4 18.12 48.60 18.37
C PRO A 4 18.00 49.91 17.51
N LYS A 5 16.87 49.99 16.76
CA LYS A 5 16.11 51.20 16.30
C LYS A 5 16.56 51.98 15.05
N LEU A 6 15.65 52.57 14.26
CA LEU A 6 14.23 52.31 13.91
C LEU A 6 13.78 53.39 12.88
N ASN A 7 12.78 53.13 12.01
CA ASN A 7 11.72 54.15 11.78
C ASN A 7 10.40 53.59 11.23
N ARG A 8 9.31 54.36 11.41
CA ARG A 8 7.86 53.99 11.46
C ARG A 8 6.96 55.19 11.09
N VAL A 9 5.63 55.14 10.80
CA VAL A 9 4.63 54.10 10.42
C VAL A 9 3.35 54.82 9.94
N ALA A 10 2.66 54.31 8.90
CA ALA A 10 1.22 54.51 8.62
C ALA A 10 0.80 53.61 7.44
N CYS A 11 -0.20 52.71 7.43
CA CYS A 11 -1.40 52.44 8.25
C CYS A 11 -2.66 53.27 7.89
N ALA A 12 -3.61 52.65 7.16
CA ALA A 12 -5.06 52.88 7.24
C ALA A 12 -5.85 51.75 6.52
N LEU A 13 -6.81 51.11 7.21
CA LEU A 13 -7.84 50.25 6.60
C LEU A 13 -9.11 51.06 6.30
N THR A 14 -9.88 50.68 5.27
CA THR A 14 -11.33 50.39 5.43
C THR A 14 -11.86 49.49 4.30
N ALA A 15 -12.92 48.72 4.59
CA ALA A 15 -13.51 47.70 3.72
C ALA A 15 -14.79 48.16 3.00
N LEU A 16 -15.20 47.42 1.96
CA LEU A 16 -16.61 47.06 1.74
C LEU A 16 -16.75 45.78 0.89
N ALA A 17 -17.84 45.04 1.08
CA ALA A 17 -18.10 43.72 0.47
C ALA A 17 -19.19 43.76 -0.63
N LEU A 18 -19.57 42.57 -1.12
CA LEU A 18 -20.60 42.24 -2.13
C LEU A 18 -20.08 42.22 -3.59
N ALA A 19 -20.36 41.21 -4.44
CA ALA A 19 -21.15 39.98 -4.25
C ALA A 19 -20.69 38.84 -5.18
N LEU A 20 -20.99 37.59 -4.79
CA LEU A 20 -21.05 36.41 -5.68
C LEU A 20 -22.34 36.45 -6.55
N PRO A 21 -22.45 35.61 -7.59
CA PRO A 21 -23.13 34.34 -7.36
C PRO A 21 -22.45 33.12 -8.02
N ALA A 22 -22.64 31.96 -7.41
CA ALA A 22 -22.34 30.65 -7.99
C ALA A 22 -23.49 30.14 -8.87
N SER A 23 -23.22 29.13 -9.69
CA SER A 23 -24.25 28.35 -10.39
C SER A 23 -23.87 26.88 -10.49
N TYR A 24 -24.32 26.10 -9.49
CA TYR A 24 -24.46 24.64 -9.59
C TYR A 24 -25.89 24.33 -10.08
N ALA A 25 -26.10 23.20 -10.76
CA ALA A 25 -27.35 22.89 -11.43
C ALA A 25 -28.52 22.61 -10.46
N ALA A 26 -29.73 23.02 -10.83
CA ALA A 26 -30.95 22.81 -10.06
C ALA A 26 -31.88 21.79 -10.73
N ALA A 27 -32.33 20.79 -9.97
CA ALA A 27 -33.46 19.95 -10.35
C ALA A 27 -34.77 20.76 -10.28
N GLN A 28 -35.63 20.64 -11.31
CA GLN A 28 -36.82 21.47 -11.45
C GLN A 28 -38.01 20.92 -10.63
N THR A 29 -38.67 21.81 -9.87
CA THR A 29 -40.09 21.65 -9.50
C THR A 29 -40.83 22.97 -9.75
N GLY A 30 -42.07 22.86 -10.23
CA GLY A 30 -42.80 23.98 -10.83
C GLY A 30 -43.41 25.00 -9.86
N PRO A 31 -43.82 26.19 -10.35
CA PRO A 31 -44.29 27.30 -9.51
C PRO A 31 -45.77 27.12 -9.13
N GLY A 32 -46.10 27.11 -7.83
CA GLY A 32 -47.51 26.93 -7.45
C GLY A 32 -47.91 26.86 -5.98
N ALA A 33 -47.15 27.40 -5.03
CA ALA A 33 -47.64 27.58 -3.65
C ALA A 33 -46.94 28.75 -2.95
N SER A 34 -47.74 29.63 -2.33
CA SER A 34 -47.24 30.67 -1.42
C SER A 34 -46.62 30.01 -0.19
N ALA A 35 -45.38 30.37 0.15
CA ALA A 35 -44.76 29.95 1.41
C ALA A 35 -45.63 30.40 2.61
N PRO A 36 -45.87 29.53 3.61
CA PRO A 36 -46.59 29.94 4.81
C PRO A 36 -45.75 30.96 5.59
N ALA A 37 -46.42 31.94 6.20
CA ALA A 37 -45.77 32.87 7.11
C ALA A 37 -45.15 32.13 8.30
N PRO A 38 -44.01 32.60 8.86
CA PRO A 38 -43.37 31.95 9.99
C PRO A 38 -44.31 31.91 11.20
N SER A 39 -44.51 30.72 11.76
CA SER A 39 -45.31 30.53 12.98
C SER A 39 -44.62 31.21 14.17
N PRO A 40 -45.33 32.00 15.00
CA PRO A 40 -44.72 32.83 16.05
C PRO A 40 -44.41 32.03 17.33
N SER A 41 -43.79 30.85 17.19
CA SER A 41 -43.61 29.86 18.26
C SER A 41 -42.22 29.22 18.28
N GLY A 42 -41.17 30.04 18.18
CA GLY A 42 -39.82 29.65 18.61
C GLY A 42 -39.67 29.75 20.15
N PRO A 43 -38.77 28.99 20.79
CA PRO A 43 -38.57 29.07 22.24
C PRO A 43 -38.15 30.48 22.65
N ARG A 44 -38.74 31.01 23.72
CA ARG A 44 -38.34 32.30 24.28
C ARG A 44 -36.94 32.16 24.89
N ALA A 45 -36.00 32.97 24.43
CA ALA A 45 -34.69 33.04 25.06
C ALA A 45 -34.84 33.44 26.55
N PRO A 46 -34.14 32.76 27.47
CA PRO A 46 -34.00 33.23 28.85
C PRO A 46 -33.54 34.70 28.85
N LEU A 47 -34.14 35.54 29.71
CA LEU A 47 -33.83 36.97 29.78
C LEU A 47 -32.33 37.21 29.98
N GLY A 48 -31.62 37.58 28.91
CA GLY A 48 -30.19 37.84 28.90
C GLY A 48 -29.29 36.65 28.59
N ALA A 49 -29.74 35.64 27.83
CA ALA A 49 -28.88 34.56 27.33
C ALA A 49 -28.98 34.40 25.80
N ALA A 50 -27.88 33.99 25.16
CA ALA A 50 -27.88 33.57 23.76
C ALA A 50 -28.16 32.07 23.69
N VAL A 51 -29.18 31.68 22.91
CA VAL A 51 -29.55 30.28 22.68
C VAL A 51 -29.12 29.86 21.27
N ARG A 52 -28.45 28.72 21.14
CA ARG A 52 -28.02 28.14 19.86
C ARG A 52 -28.19 26.64 19.86
N GLU A 53 -28.91 26.11 18.88
CA GLU A 53 -28.99 24.66 18.62
C GLU A 53 -27.84 24.24 17.70
N VAL A 54 -27.19 23.11 18.01
CA VAL A 54 -26.17 22.48 17.15
C VAL A 54 -26.30 20.96 17.28
N GLY A 55 -26.57 20.25 16.19
CA GLY A 55 -26.60 18.78 16.19
C GLY A 55 -27.55 18.15 17.23
N GLY A 56 -28.69 18.79 17.51
CA GLY A 56 -29.64 18.35 18.55
C GLY A 56 -29.33 18.83 19.98
N SER A 57 -28.13 19.37 20.23
CA SER A 57 -27.74 19.97 21.51
C SER A 57 -28.09 21.46 21.60
N THR A 58 -28.72 21.87 22.70
CA THR A 58 -29.02 23.27 22.99
C THR A 58 -27.92 23.91 23.85
N PHE A 59 -27.28 24.95 23.32
CA PHE A 59 -26.32 25.79 24.05
C PHE A 59 -27.03 27.06 24.53
N VAL A 60 -26.92 27.37 25.83
CA VAL A 60 -27.41 28.62 26.43
C VAL A 60 -26.24 29.33 27.09
N SER A 61 -25.72 30.38 26.46
CA SER A 61 -24.54 31.12 26.92
C SER A 61 -24.89 32.51 27.46
N PHE A 62 -24.14 32.93 28.48
CA PHE A 62 -24.32 34.20 29.18
C PHE A 62 -23.10 35.09 28.92
N ALA A 63 -23.31 36.23 28.25
CA ALA A 63 -22.25 37.23 28.06
C ALA A 63 -21.79 37.75 29.43
N GLU A 64 -20.56 38.24 29.55
CA GLU A 64 -19.94 38.57 30.85
C GLU A 64 -20.81 39.47 31.75
N HIS A 65 -21.46 40.48 31.17
CA HIS A 65 -22.37 41.43 31.84
C HIS A 65 -23.75 40.83 32.22
N GLN A 66 -24.05 39.61 31.78
CA GLN A 66 -25.29 38.85 32.05
C GLN A 66 -25.06 37.65 32.99
N ARG A 67 -23.80 37.30 33.27
CA ARG A 67 -23.47 36.20 34.20
C ARG A 67 -23.86 36.55 35.63
N PHE A 68 -24.57 35.64 36.28
CA PHE A 68 -25.03 35.81 37.66
C PHE A 68 -24.65 34.59 38.50
N ARG A 69 -24.43 34.79 39.81
CA ARG A 69 -24.24 33.71 40.77
C ARG A 69 -25.61 33.17 41.21
N PRO A 70 -25.96 31.90 40.97
CA PRO A 70 -27.23 31.34 41.41
C PRO A 70 -27.30 31.18 42.94
N ALA A 71 -28.51 31.00 43.47
CA ALA A 71 -28.70 30.55 44.84
C ALA A 71 -28.31 29.06 44.98
N GLY A 72 -27.70 28.69 46.11
CA GLY A 72 -27.24 27.33 46.40
C GLY A 72 -25.88 27.34 47.12
N GLY A 73 -25.73 26.50 48.16
CA GLY A 73 -24.48 26.43 48.94
C GLY A 73 -23.38 25.66 48.19
N SER A 74 -23.77 24.56 47.56
CA SER A 74 -22.93 23.70 46.73
C SER A 74 -23.03 24.05 45.23
N PRO A 75 -22.04 23.66 44.40
CA PRO A 75 -22.13 23.77 42.95
C PRO A 75 -23.34 23.04 42.35
N VAL A 76 -23.73 21.89 42.94
CA VAL A 76 -24.87 21.09 42.48
C VAL A 76 -26.18 21.86 42.67
N GLU A 77 -26.46 22.39 43.87
CA GLU A 77 -27.67 23.19 44.12
C GLU A 77 -27.73 24.43 43.21
N ARG A 78 -26.59 25.09 42.97
CA ARG A 78 -26.50 26.21 42.03
C ARG A 78 -26.83 25.79 40.60
N ALA A 79 -26.38 24.61 40.18
CA ALA A 79 -26.64 24.08 38.84
C ALA A 79 -28.08 23.59 38.68
N GLU A 80 -28.68 22.97 39.69
CA GLU A 80 -30.10 22.60 39.71
C GLU A 80 -31.00 23.84 39.59
N ALA A 81 -30.68 24.91 40.33
CA ALA A 81 -31.40 26.18 40.24
C ALA A 81 -31.29 26.83 38.85
N VAL A 82 -30.12 26.72 38.19
CA VAL A 82 -29.92 27.18 36.80
C VAL A 82 -30.73 26.33 35.82
N LEU A 83 -30.66 25.00 35.93
CA LEU A 83 -31.35 24.09 35.02
C LEU A 83 -32.86 24.21 35.12
N GLY A 84 -33.42 24.30 36.34
CA GLY A 84 -34.86 24.54 36.53
C GLY A 84 -35.34 25.82 35.85
N ARG A 85 -34.54 26.90 35.90
CA ARG A 85 -34.85 28.14 35.19
C ARG A 85 -34.72 27.99 33.67
N VAL A 86 -33.60 27.49 33.18
CA VAL A 86 -33.34 27.39 31.73
C VAL A 86 -34.32 26.42 31.04
N LEU A 87 -34.61 25.28 31.65
CA LEU A 87 -35.61 24.33 31.14
C LEU A 87 -37.03 24.90 31.19
N GLY A 88 -37.34 25.75 32.18
CA GLY A 88 -38.62 26.45 32.28
C GLY A 88 -38.77 27.51 31.19
N ASP A 89 -37.77 28.36 31.00
CA ASP A 89 -37.75 29.41 29.97
C ASP A 89 -37.84 28.80 28.54
N LEU A 90 -37.20 27.65 28.32
CA LEU A 90 -37.28 26.88 27.06
C LEU A 90 -38.55 26.02 26.92
N GLY A 91 -39.42 25.94 27.93
CA GLY A 91 -40.64 25.11 27.91
C GLY A 91 -40.39 23.60 27.85
N ARG A 92 -39.23 23.12 28.32
CA ARG A 92 -38.83 21.69 28.24
C ARG A 92 -39.09 20.90 29.53
N LEU A 93 -39.42 21.54 30.66
CA LEU A 93 -39.54 20.89 31.98
C LEU A 93 -40.31 19.56 31.97
N ASP A 94 -41.48 19.52 31.33
CA ASP A 94 -42.37 18.35 31.33
C ASP A 94 -41.85 17.17 30.46
N HIS A 95 -40.82 17.40 29.63
CA HIS A 95 -40.30 16.43 28.67
C HIS A 95 -38.90 15.89 29.03
N VAL A 96 -38.18 16.53 29.95
CA VAL A 96 -36.82 16.13 30.32
C VAL A 96 -36.78 14.90 31.23
N GLY A 97 -37.82 14.66 32.02
CA GLY A 97 -37.77 13.63 33.06
C GLY A 97 -36.91 14.09 34.25
N ARG A 98 -36.22 13.16 34.93
CA ARG A 98 -35.37 13.50 36.07
C ARG A 98 -33.94 13.74 35.60
N LEU A 99 -33.32 14.84 36.04
CA LEU A 99 -31.88 15.04 35.93
C LEU A 99 -31.21 14.65 37.25
N VAL A 100 -30.18 13.82 37.19
CA VAL A 100 -29.45 13.32 38.37
C VAL A 100 -28.01 13.84 38.31
N PRO A 101 -27.50 14.53 39.34
CA PRO A 101 -26.13 15.04 39.34
C PRO A 101 -25.12 13.89 39.36
N ARG A 102 -24.28 13.81 38.33
CA ARG A 102 -23.35 12.68 38.11
C ARG A 102 -21.91 13.02 38.43
N ARG A 103 -21.46 14.25 38.12
CA ARG A 103 -20.07 14.70 38.36
C ARG A 103 -20.01 16.20 38.57
N VAL A 104 -19.21 16.63 39.55
CA VAL A 104 -18.67 17.99 39.65
C VAL A 104 -17.19 17.91 39.26
N LEU A 105 -16.73 18.85 38.44
CA LEU A 105 -15.33 18.99 38.04
C LEU A 105 -14.91 20.45 38.24
N GLU A 106 -13.79 20.66 38.94
CA GLU A 106 -13.20 21.99 39.13
C GLU A 106 -11.81 21.99 38.47
N ALA A 107 -11.66 22.75 37.39
CA ALA A 107 -10.43 22.79 36.59
C ALA A 107 -10.31 24.12 35.84
N HIS A 108 -9.08 24.63 35.69
CA HIS A 108 -8.75 25.83 34.91
C HIS A 108 -9.61 27.08 35.22
N GLY A 109 -10.05 27.25 36.47
CA GLY A 109 -10.88 28.38 36.89
C GLY A 109 -12.38 28.24 36.54
N TYR A 110 -12.84 27.04 36.20
CA TYR A 110 -14.26 26.72 36.00
C TYR A 110 -14.73 25.64 36.97
N THR A 111 -15.98 25.72 37.39
CA THR A 111 -16.70 24.63 38.06
C THR A 111 -17.78 24.12 37.10
N VAL A 112 -17.69 22.86 36.70
CA VAL A 112 -18.60 22.18 35.77
C VAL A 112 -19.40 21.13 36.52
N VAL A 113 -20.73 21.20 36.43
CA VAL A 113 -21.64 20.17 36.98
C VAL A 113 -22.34 19.48 35.83
N ARG A 114 -22.14 18.16 35.71
CA ARG A 114 -22.83 17.30 34.73
C ARG A 114 -23.91 16.48 35.43
N PHE A 115 -25.09 16.48 34.83
CA PHE A 115 -26.24 15.66 35.17
C PHE A 115 -26.49 14.64 34.07
N GLU A 116 -26.94 13.45 34.43
CA GLU A 116 -27.46 12.43 33.51
C GLU A 116 -29.00 12.46 33.49
N ARG A 117 -29.61 12.16 32.34
CA ARG A 117 -31.07 12.14 32.18
C ARG A 117 -31.64 10.77 32.55
N HIS A 118 -32.75 10.76 33.28
CA HIS A 118 -33.55 9.58 33.60
C HIS A 118 -34.99 9.76 33.10
N ALA A 119 -35.50 8.75 32.38
CA ALA A 119 -36.82 8.73 31.73
C ALA A 119 -37.47 7.34 31.84
N LEU A 120 -38.65 7.13 31.23
CA LEU A 120 -39.35 5.82 31.15
C LEU A 120 -39.49 5.05 32.49
N GLY A 121 -39.70 5.76 33.60
CA GLY A 121 -39.75 5.17 34.94
C GLY A 121 -38.40 5.17 35.67
N ASP A 122 -37.67 6.29 35.60
CA ASP A 122 -36.36 6.52 36.23
C ASP A 122 -35.19 5.66 35.68
N LEU A 123 -35.33 5.16 34.45
CA LEU A 123 -34.25 4.51 33.71
C LEU A 123 -33.29 5.56 33.14
N LEU A 124 -31.99 5.32 33.31
CA LEU A 124 -30.93 6.14 32.68
C LEU A 124 -31.13 6.19 31.16
N VAL A 125 -31.07 7.40 30.59
CA VAL A 125 -30.94 7.64 29.16
C VAL A 125 -29.44 7.77 28.86
N PRO A 126 -28.79 6.79 28.22
CA PRO A 126 -27.35 6.83 27.95
C PRO A 126 -27.00 7.98 27.01
N GLY A 127 -25.82 8.58 27.18
CA GLY A 127 -25.38 9.76 26.42
C GLY A 127 -26.03 11.07 26.86
N ALA A 128 -27.36 11.07 27.07
CA ALA A 128 -28.14 12.25 27.41
C ALA A 128 -27.69 12.90 28.74
N SER A 129 -27.26 14.17 28.65
CA SER A 129 -26.77 14.94 29.79
C SER A 129 -27.11 16.43 29.73
N ALA A 130 -27.24 17.02 30.91
CA ALA A 130 -27.26 18.47 31.10
C ALA A 130 -25.96 18.89 31.78
N ILE A 131 -25.32 19.96 31.28
CA ILE A 131 -24.07 20.48 31.85
C ILE A 131 -24.25 21.95 32.19
N VAL A 132 -23.86 22.35 33.40
CA VAL A 132 -23.77 23.76 33.80
C VAL A 132 -22.31 24.09 34.09
N ARG A 133 -21.79 25.15 33.46
CA ARG A 133 -20.45 25.69 33.72
C ARG A 133 -20.54 27.05 34.40
N PHE A 134 -19.81 27.16 35.51
CA PHE A 134 -19.58 28.40 36.25
C PHE A 134 -18.17 28.92 36.01
N ASP A 135 -18.00 30.23 36.00
CA ASP A 135 -16.69 30.87 36.05
C ASP A 135 -16.11 30.89 37.48
N ALA A 136 -14.86 31.35 37.62
CA ALA A 136 -14.13 31.43 38.90
C ALA A 136 -14.81 32.29 39.98
N ALA A 137 -15.87 33.03 39.65
CA ALA A 137 -16.69 33.79 40.59
C ALA A 137 -18.05 33.13 40.89
N ASP A 138 -18.19 31.82 40.60
CA ASP A 138 -19.42 31.02 40.72
C ASP A 138 -20.59 31.53 39.84
N ARG A 139 -20.31 32.34 38.80
CA ARG A 139 -21.36 32.88 37.93
C ARG A 139 -21.60 31.95 36.75
N VAL A 140 -22.87 31.70 36.42
CA VAL A 140 -23.22 30.85 35.27
C VAL A 140 -22.72 31.49 33.98
N GLU A 141 -22.00 30.71 33.17
CA GLU A 141 -21.49 31.12 31.87
C GLU A 141 -22.17 30.36 30.73
N LEU A 142 -22.36 29.05 30.90
CA LEU A 142 -22.86 28.16 29.86
C LEU A 142 -23.73 27.06 30.47
N VAL A 143 -24.85 26.78 29.82
CA VAL A 143 -25.60 25.54 29.98
C VAL A 143 -25.60 24.81 28.63
N LEU A 144 -25.23 23.53 28.65
CA LEU A 144 -25.39 22.60 27.53
C LEU A 144 -26.53 21.65 27.88
N LEU A 145 -27.48 21.47 26.97
CA LEU A 145 -28.55 20.49 27.09
C LEU A 145 -28.48 19.55 25.88
N ASP A 146 -27.87 18.39 26.08
CA ASP A 146 -27.89 17.29 25.14
C ASP A 146 -28.80 16.20 25.71
N LEU A 147 -30.11 16.37 25.55
CA LEU A 147 -31.08 15.60 26.33
C LEU A 147 -31.65 14.41 25.58
N GLY A 148 -31.34 14.25 24.29
CA GLY A 148 -31.96 13.24 23.44
C GLY A 148 -33.46 13.48 23.18
N SER A 149 -34.12 12.45 22.65
CA SER A 149 -35.50 12.45 22.19
C SER A 149 -36.51 12.84 23.29
N PRO A 150 -37.46 13.76 23.01
CA PRO A 150 -38.52 14.11 23.94
C PRO A 150 -39.69 13.12 23.91
N ALA A 151 -39.84 12.37 22.81
CA ALA A 151 -40.89 11.38 22.65
C ALA A 151 -40.51 10.03 23.28
N ALA A 152 -41.51 9.33 23.83
CA ALA A 152 -41.36 8.02 24.44
C ALA A 152 -42.17 6.99 23.65
N HIS A 153 -41.53 5.90 23.24
CA HIS A 153 -42.18 4.70 22.74
C HIS A 153 -42.21 3.64 23.85
N ASP A 154 -43.31 3.63 24.60
CA ASP A 154 -43.59 2.61 25.62
C ASP A 154 -44.79 1.76 25.18
N PRO A 155 -44.57 0.60 24.51
CA PRO A 155 -45.66 -0.25 24.05
C PRO A 155 -46.44 -0.94 25.18
N GLY A 156 -46.08 -0.71 26.46
CA GLY A 156 -46.78 -1.28 27.61
C GLY A 156 -46.63 -2.81 27.77
N GLY A 157 -45.72 -3.42 27.00
CA GLY A 157 -45.42 -4.85 27.05
C GLY A 157 -44.64 -5.26 28.30
N ALA A 158 -44.64 -6.57 28.60
CA ALA A 158 -43.78 -7.13 29.63
C ALA A 158 -42.31 -7.08 29.19
N ILE A 159 -41.41 -6.69 30.10
CA ILE A 159 -39.97 -6.69 29.84
C ILE A 159 -39.47 -8.15 29.80
N VAL A 160 -38.87 -8.53 28.69
CA VAL A 160 -38.20 -9.83 28.53
C VAL A 160 -36.92 -9.84 29.38
N PRO A 161 -36.57 -10.95 30.07
CA PRO A 161 -35.30 -11.06 30.79
C PRO A 161 -34.10 -10.81 29.86
N ALA A 162 -33.03 -10.21 30.40
CA ALA A 162 -31.80 -9.92 29.66
C ALA A 162 -31.30 -11.15 28.87
N PRO A 163 -31.30 -11.13 27.52
CA PRO A 163 -31.03 -12.33 26.74
C PRO A 163 -29.51 -12.46 26.48
N ASP A 164 -28.77 -12.86 27.52
CA ASP A 164 -27.30 -12.99 27.52
C ASP A 164 -26.75 -13.78 26.32
N ALA A 165 -27.37 -14.91 26.00
CA ALA A 165 -26.97 -15.71 24.84
C ALA A 165 -27.22 -15.00 23.50
N GLY A 166 -28.17 -14.07 23.45
CA GLY A 166 -28.36 -13.15 22.32
C GLY A 166 -27.25 -12.11 22.25
N ALA A 167 -26.85 -11.53 23.39
CA ALA A 167 -25.73 -10.58 23.46
C ALA A 167 -24.39 -11.20 23.04
N ILE A 168 -24.07 -12.40 23.52
CA ILE A 168 -22.83 -13.12 23.16
C ILE A 168 -22.80 -13.47 21.66
N ARG A 169 -23.94 -13.84 21.06
CA ARG A 169 -24.02 -14.03 19.60
C ARG A 169 -23.86 -12.71 18.85
N ALA A 170 -24.51 -11.64 19.31
CA ALA A 170 -24.45 -10.33 18.67
C ALA A 170 -23.06 -9.66 18.78
N SER A 171 -22.24 -10.01 19.77
CA SER A 171 -20.86 -9.54 19.85
C SER A 171 -19.89 -10.30 18.94
N GLY A 172 -20.30 -11.42 18.33
CA GLY A 172 -19.41 -12.30 17.56
C GLY A 172 -18.34 -13.01 18.40
N PHE A 173 -18.43 -12.95 19.73
CA PHE A 173 -17.38 -13.44 20.64
C PHE A 173 -17.79 -14.79 21.26
N GLU A 174 -17.42 -15.90 20.61
CA GLU A 174 -17.62 -17.21 21.22
C GLU A 174 -16.87 -17.35 22.55
N GLY A 175 -17.54 -17.92 23.55
CA GLY A 175 -16.98 -18.09 24.90
C GLY A 175 -16.93 -16.84 25.79
N ALA A 176 -17.43 -15.70 25.32
CA ALA A 176 -17.38 -14.44 26.09
C ALA A 176 -18.21 -14.46 27.39
N GLU A 177 -17.75 -13.68 28.37
CA GLU A 177 -18.45 -13.43 29.63
C GLU A 177 -19.29 -12.14 29.59
N ILE A 178 -20.32 -12.07 30.44
CA ILE A 178 -21.15 -10.88 30.63
C ILE A 178 -20.68 -10.12 31.88
N LEU A 179 -20.13 -8.92 31.68
CA LEU A 179 -19.60 -8.07 32.75
C LEU A 179 -20.71 -7.30 33.47
N GLU A 180 -21.62 -6.69 32.72
CA GLU A 180 -22.70 -5.85 33.25
C GLU A 180 -23.99 -6.06 32.44
N ARG A 181 -25.14 -5.97 33.13
CA ARG A 181 -26.48 -5.90 32.53
C ARG A 181 -27.21 -4.72 33.17
N ARG A 182 -27.74 -3.81 32.35
CA ARG A 182 -28.50 -2.65 32.82
C ARG A 182 -29.71 -2.39 31.93
N LEU A 183 -30.89 -2.26 32.53
CA LEU A 183 -32.07 -1.76 31.82
C LEU A 183 -31.96 -0.24 31.69
N VAL A 184 -32.14 0.28 30.48
CA VAL A 184 -31.99 1.70 30.13
C VAL A 184 -33.19 2.20 29.34
N ALA A 185 -33.29 3.54 29.21
CA ALA A 185 -34.06 4.20 28.18
C ALA A 185 -33.14 4.49 26.99
N PHE A 186 -33.05 3.57 26.03
CA PHE A 186 -32.28 3.75 24.80
C PHE A 186 -32.96 4.78 23.90
N ASP A 187 -32.17 5.62 23.25
CA ASP A 187 -32.62 6.67 22.35
C ASP A 187 -32.23 6.31 20.91
N ASP A 188 -33.22 6.11 20.05
CA ASP A 188 -33.00 5.81 18.63
C ASP A 188 -32.92 7.07 17.74
N GLY A 189 -32.89 8.26 18.35
CA GLY A 189 -32.88 9.56 17.66
C GLY A 189 -34.26 10.07 17.27
N ALA A 190 -35.31 9.25 17.42
CA ALA A 190 -36.72 9.67 17.26
C ALA A 190 -37.53 9.47 18.55
N THR A 191 -37.29 8.39 19.28
CA THR A 191 -38.02 8.00 20.49
C THR A 191 -37.13 7.31 21.53
N LEU A 192 -37.47 7.51 22.80
CA LEU A 192 -36.95 6.69 23.89
C LEU A 192 -37.72 5.36 23.98
N ARG A 193 -37.00 4.25 24.03
CA ARG A 193 -37.54 2.88 24.26
C ARG A 193 -36.80 2.18 25.40
N ARG A 194 -37.42 1.19 26.03
CA ARG A 194 -36.73 0.37 27.04
C ARG A 194 -35.80 -0.62 26.34
N ALA A 195 -34.55 -0.71 26.78
CA ALA A 195 -33.57 -1.65 26.22
C ALA A 195 -32.63 -2.20 27.30
N TRP A 196 -32.07 -3.37 27.03
CA TRP A 196 -30.96 -3.94 27.79
C TRP A 196 -29.63 -3.47 27.21
N SER A 197 -28.85 -2.77 28.04
CA SER A 197 -27.42 -2.55 27.85
C SER A 197 -26.67 -3.73 28.48
N ILE A 198 -25.98 -4.52 27.67
CA ILE A 198 -25.22 -5.69 28.12
C ILE A 198 -23.76 -5.53 27.70
N GLU A 199 -22.84 -5.49 28.65
CA GLU A 199 -21.40 -5.49 28.34
C GLU A 199 -20.86 -6.91 28.25
N VAL A 200 -20.24 -7.22 27.12
CA VAL A 200 -19.72 -8.55 26.75
C VAL A 200 -18.21 -8.44 26.55
N GLN A 201 -17.45 -9.40 27.09
CA GLN A 201 -16.00 -9.43 26.98
C GLN A 201 -15.47 -10.85 26.74
N ARG A 202 -14.52 -11.01 25.81
CA ARG A 202 -13.73 -12.25 25.64
C ARG A 202 -12.29 -12.08 26.11
N ALA A 203 -11.68 -10.93 25.79
CA ALA A 203 -10.34 -10.55 26.20
C ALA A 203 -10.28 -9.05 26.55
N ALA A 204 -9.16 -8.58 27.11
CA ALA A 204 -8.96 -7.17 27.44
C ALA A 204 -9.19 -6.23 26.24
N HIS A 205 -8.76 -6.67 25.04
CA HIS A 205 -8.92 -6.00 23.75
C HIS A 205 -10.18 -6.44 22.98
N GLU A 206 -11.13 -7.13 23.61
CA GLU A 206 -12.37 -7.60 22.97
C GLU A 206 -13.55 -7.35 23.90
N ARG A 207 -13.98 -6.07 23.96
CA ARG A 207 -15.08 -5.62 24.81
C ARG A 207 -16.05 -4.75 24.02
N VAL A 208 -17.31 -5.17 24.00
CA VAL A 208 -18.41 -4.43 23.37
C VAL A 208 -19.56 -4.25 24.34
N ARG A 209 -20.43 -3.28 24.05
CA ARG A 209 -21.74 -3.15 24.67
C ARG A 209 -22.80 -3.43 23.62
N VAL A 210 -23.61 -4.44 23.88
CA VAL A 210 -24.75 -4.83 23.04
C VAL A 210 -26.01 -4.20 23.62
N TRP A 211 -26.81 -3.58 22.75
CA TRP A 211 -28.08 -2.97 23.07
C TRP A 211 -29.20 -3.82 22.46
N LEU A 212 -30.09 -4.35 23.29
CA LEU A 212 -31.18 -5.24 22.86
C LEU A 212 -32.54 -4.69 23.31
N ASP A 213 -33.56 -4.70 22.44
CA ASP A 213 -34.88 -4.16 22.78
C ASP A 213 -35.51 -4.97 23.94
N ALA A 214 -36.05 -4.28 24.95
CA ALA A 214 -36.58 -4.93 26.13
C ALA A 214 -37.94 -5.62 25.90
N ALA A 215 -38.60 -5.38 24.76
CA ALA A 215 -39.90 -5.98 24.43
C ALA A 215 -39.79 -7.36 23.78
N ASP A 216 -38.74 -7.63 22.98
CA ASP A 216 -38.57 -8.87 22.23
C ASP A 216 -37.14 -9.45 22.22
N GLY A 217 -36.14 -8.71 22.70
CA GLY A 217 -34.73 -9.11 22.70
C GLY A 217 -34.02 -8.96 21.34
N SER A 218 -34.62 -8.26 20.38
CA SER A 218 -34.00 -7.93 19.09
C SER A 218 -32.78 -7.02 19.25
N LEU A 219 -31.85 -7.11 18.30
CA LEU A 219 -30.62 -6.30 18.31
C LEU A 219 -30.92 -4.87 17.86
N LEU A 220 -30.54 -3.89 18.70
CA LEU A 220 -30.63 -2.46 18.39
C LEU A 220 -29.29 -1.89 17.92
N LEU A 221 -28.20 -2.20 18.64
CA LEU A 221 -26.86 -1.66 18.37
C LEU A 221 -25.77 -2.53 19.03
N VAL A 222 -24.57 -2.56 18.44
CA VAL A 222 -23.33 -3.01 19.09
C VAL A 222 -22.36 -1.82 19.12
N GLU A 223 -21.84 -1.49 20.30
CA GLU A 223 -20.95 -0.35 20.56
C GLU A 223 -19.58 -0.88 21.03
N PRO A 224 -18.48 -0.67 20.28
CA PRO A 224 -17.13 -0.94 20.78
C PRO A 224 -16.85 -0.17 22.07
N ARG A 225 -16.20 -0.81 23.05
CA ARG A 225 -15.86 -0.18 24.34
C ARG A 225 -14.37 0.14 24.49
N ILE A 226 -13.61 -0.14 23.44
CA ILE A 226 -12.21 0.22 23.28
C ILE A 226 -12.19 1.54 22.51
N ARG A 227 -11.36 2.47 22.98
CA ARG A 227 -10.90 3.57 22.14
C ARG A 227 -9.67 3.06 21.42
N HIS A 228 -9.68 3.12 20.11
CA HIS A 228 -8.46 3.03 19.33
C HIS A 228 -7.63 4.28 19.63
N GLY A 229 -6.33 4.11 19.87
CA GLY A 229 -5.41 5.25 19.98
C GLY A 229 -5.36 5.99 18.65
N ARG A 230 -5.16 7.30 18.69
CA ARG A 230 -4.89 8.08 17.47
C ARG A 230 -3.42 7.97 17.09
N GLY A 231 -3.09 8.20 15.83
CA GLY A 231 -1.72 8.26 15.34
C GLY A 231 -1.57 9.42 14.37
N ARG A 232 -0.41 10.06 14.36
CA ARG A 232 -0.06 11.01 13.30
C ARG A 232 0.62 10.24 12.17
N VAL A 233 0.13 10.42 10.94
CA VAL A 233 0.53 9.65 9.75
C VAL A 233 0.53 10.53 8.48
N TRP A 234 1.11 10.02 7.41
CA TRP A 234 0.91 10.50 6.05
C TRP A 234 -0.29 9.79 5.40
N GLU A 235 -0.96 10.45 4.46
CA GLU A 235 -2.13 9.89 3.76
C GLU A 235 -2.03 10.13 2.23
N PRO A 236 -1.47 9.18 1.45
CA PRO A 236 -0.64 8.04 1.86
C PRO A 236 0.83 8.39 2.13
N ASN A 237 1.31 9.55 1.64
CA ASN A 237 2.72 9.93 1.68
C ASN A 237 2.87 11.48 1.78
N PRO A 238 4.08 12.02 2.04
CA PRO A 238 4.30 13.46 2.20
C PRO A 238 3.94 14.32 0.98
N VAL A 239 4.10 13.80 -0.24
CA VAL A 239 3.87 14.55 -1.48
C VAL A 239 2.38 14.77 -1.72
N VAL A 240 1.58 13.71 -1.60
CA VAL A 240 0.12 13.79 -1.71
C VAL A 240 -0.50 14.58 -0.55
N ALA A 241 0.10 14.49 0.65
CA ALA A 241 -0.32 15.23 1.83
C ALA A 241 0.14 16.71 1.87
N GLU A 242 0.86 17.22 0.86
CA GLU A 242 1.44 18.58 0.83
C GLU A 242 2.28 18.93 2.09
N ASP A 243 3.07 17.98 2.60
CA ASP A 243 3.83 18.08 3.86
C ASP A 243 2.96 18.38 5.12
N MET A 244 1.65 18.10 5.09
CA MET A 244 0.73 18.24 6.23
C MET A 244 0.21 16.88 6.73
N PRO A 245 0.78 16.30 7.81
CA PRO A 245 0.36 15.00 8.31
C PRO A 245 -1.01 15.04 9.04
N SER A 246 -1.71 13.91 9.02
CA SER A 246 -3.05 13.74 9.61
C SER A 246 -3.00 13.00 10.94
N ASP A 247 -3.82 13.44 11.92
CA ASP A 247 -4.07 12.67 13.15
C ASP A 247 -5.28 11.71 12.96
N VAL A 248 -5.03 10.47 12.56
CA VAL A 248 -6.06 9.43 12.28
C VAL A 248 -6.37 8.55 13.50
N GLU A 249 -7.39 7.71 13.41
CA GLU A 249 -7.65 6.61 14.35
C GLU A 249 -6.82 5.39 13.94
N LEU A 250 -6.05 4.78 14.85
CA LEU A 250 -5.23 3.59 14.54
C LEU A 250 -6.08 2.32 14.70
N PRO A 251 -6.48 1.68 13.59
CA PRO A 251 -7.35 0.50 13.65
C PRO A 251 -6.68 -0.67 14.39
N ASN A 252 -7.53 -1.58 14.85
CA ASN A 252 -7.17 -2.91 15.35
C ASN A 252 -6.11 -3.04 16.47
N LEU A 253 -5.69 -1.94 17.12
CA LEU A 253 -4.77 -1.95 18.26
C LEU A 253 -5.22 -2.94 19.37
N THR A 254 -4.39 -3.94 19.65
CA THR A 254 -4.59 -4.93 20.73
C THR A 254 -3.77 -4.59 21.98
N SER A 255 -2.74 -3.75 21.83
CA SER A 255 -1.93 -3.19 22.91
C SER A 255 -2.33 -1.74 23.21
N SER A 256 -2.49 -1.39 24.49
CA SER A 256 -2.80 -0.02 24.93
C SER A 256 -1.55 0.83 25.21
N ARG A 257 -0.38 0.42 24.70
CA ARG A 257 0.91 1.07 25.00
C ARG A 257 1.88 1.09 23.82
N PHE A 258 1.83 0.06 22.98
CA PHE A 258 2.76 -0.13 21.86
C PHE A 258 1.97 -0.39 20.58
N LEU A 259 2.59 -0.16 19.42
CA LEU A 259 2.00 -0.40 18.10
C LEU A 259 1.93 -1.90 17.78
N THR A 260 0.93 -2.56 18.37
CA THR A 260 0.62 -3.98 18.17
C THR A 260 -0.87 -4.12 18.00
N GLY A 261 -1.27 -4.58 16.83
CA GLY A 261 -2.63 -4.66 16.36
C GLY A 261 -3.13 -6.10 16.25
N ARG A 262 -4.07 -6.28 15.32
CA ARG A 262 -4.52 -7.59 14.83
C ARG A 262 -3.58 -8.14 13.76
N TYR A 263 -3.19 -7.28 12.82
CA TYR A 263 -2.41 -7.68 11.63
C TYR A 263 -0.93 -7.37 11.72
N VAL A 264 -0.53 -6.40 12.53
CA VAL A 264 0.82 -5.84 12.51
C VAL A 264 1.39 -5.64 13.91
N ARG A 265 2.69 -5.94 14.03
CA ARG A 265 3.55 -5.51 15.14
C ARG A 265 4.65 -4.63 14.58
N ALA A 266 4.42 -3.32 14.63
CA ALA A 266 5.42 -2.33 14.24
C ALA A 266 6.46 -2.17 15.35
N ARG A 267 7.70 -1.98 14.92
CA ARG A 267 8.93 -1.78 15.68
C ARG A 267 9.83 -0.85 14.89
N SER A 268 10.81 -0.27 15.55
CA SER A 268 11.94 0.41 14.92
C SER A 268 13.21 -0.42 15.07
N CYS A 269 14.19 -0.16 14.22
CA CYS A 269 15.50 -0.77 14.34
C CYS A 269 16.35 -0.14 15.44
N ARG A 270 17.00 -0.96 16.28
CA ARG A 270 18.16 -0.53 17.07
C ARG A 270 19.42 -1.29 16.62
N PRO A 271 20.35 -0.63 15.91
CA PRO A 271 21.57 -1.29 15.44
C PRO A 271 22.52 -1.60 16.61
N THR A 272 23.17 -2.77 16.57
CA THR A 272 24.06 -3.23 17.66
C THR A 272 25.54 -2.86 17.47
N GLY A 273 25.91 -2.44 16.26
CA GLY A 273 27.29 -2.13 15.90
C GLY A 273 28.08 -3.32 15.32
N VAL A 274 27.42 -4.43 14.98
CA VAL A 274 28.03 -5.61 14.34
C VAL A 274 27.28 -6.06 13.06
N SER A 275 26.74 -5.09 12.28
CA SER A 275 25.84 -5.36 11.13
C SER A 275 24.64 -6.20 11.52
N GLU A 276 23.83 -5.67 12.45
CA GLU A 276 22.65 -6.36 12.96
C GLU A 276 21.64 -5.32 13.46
N CYS A 277 20.42 -5.43 12.93
CA CYS A 277 19.25 -4.73 13.43
C CYS A 277 18.59 -5.54 14.56
N LEU A 278 18.42 -4.96 15.76
CA LEU A 278 17.55 -5.52 16.79
C LEU A 278 16.21 -4.75 16.83
N PRO A 279 15.09 -5.35 16.42
CA PRO A 279 13.78 -4.69 16.46
C PRO A 279 13.31 -4.39 17.89
N GLU A 280 12.89 -3.16 18.15
CA GLU A 280 12.28 -2.73 19.42
C GLU A 280 11.13 -1.75 19.20
N GLN A 281 10.13 -1.76 20.08
CA GLN A 281 9.01 -0.81 20.00
C GLN A 281 9.40 0.48 20.69
N ARG A 282 9.63 1.52 19.89
CA ARG A 282 10.03 2.85 20.36
C ARG A 282 8.83 3.75 20.57
N ALA A 283 7.85 3.68 19.67
CA ALA A 283 6.62 4.44 19.78
C ALA A 283 5.79 3.92 20.97
N VAL A 284 5.47 4.83 21.89
CA VAL A 284 4.73 4.53 23.12
C VAL A 284 3.57 5.51 23.25
N ALA A 285 2.39 4.97 23.52
CA ALA A 285 1.20 5.78 23.74
C ALA A 285 1.36 6.79 24.88
N ASP A 286 0.78 7.98 24.72
CA ASP A 286 0.75 9.06 25.71
C ASP A 286 -0.22 8.80 26.89
N GLU A 287 -0.52 9.82 27.71
CA GLU A 287 -1.46 9.69 28.83
C GLU A 287 -2.93 9.49 28.38
N GLU A 288 -3.25 9.91 27.15
CA GLU A 288 -4.55 9.79 26.52
C GLU A 288 -4.74 8.44 25.79
N GLY A 289 -3.63 7.79 25.41
CA GLY A 289 -3.59 6.53 24.67
C GLY A 289 -3.24 6.69 23.18
N ASP A 290 -2.78 7.88 22.77
CA ASP A 290 -2.50 8.25 21.39
C ASP A 290 -0.97 8.24 21.10
N PHE A 291 -0.61 8.12 19.81
CA PHE A 291 0.75 8.05 19.27
C PHE A 291 1.00 9.25 18.33
N LEU A 292 0.93 10.47 18.86
CA LEU A 292 1.00 11.72 18.10
C LEU A 292 2.42 12.27 18.00
N TYR A 293 3.29 11.55 17.28
CA TYR A 293 4.65 11.97 16.97
C TYR A 293 4.68 12.92 15.78
N ASP A 294 5.56 13.94 15.80
CA ASP A 294 5.83 14.78 14.63
C ASP A 294 6.88 14.12 13.74
N PRO A 295 6.79 14.20 12.40
CA PRO A 295 7.80 13.64 11.50
C PRO A 295 9.17 14.34 11.66
N ASP A 296 10.24 13.56 11.73
CA ASP A 296 11.65 14.00 11.78
C ASP A 296 12.47 13.20 10.76
N ASP A 297 12.59 13.74 9.54
CA ASP A 297 13.26 13.10 8.40
C ASP A 297 14.43 13.97 7.86
N PRO A 298 15.63 13.41 7.62
CA PRO A 298 16.07 12.05 7.96
C PRO A 298 16.55 11.93 9.43
N ALA A 299 15.98 11.00 10.19
CA ALA A 299 16.47 10.57 11.50
C ALA A 299 16.53 9.03 11.61
N PHE A 300 17.44 8.50 12.42
CA PHE A 300 17.59 7.05 12.68
C PHE A 300 16.80 6.56 13.89
N ASP A 301 16.08 7.47 14.52
CA ASP A 301 15.41 7.28 15.78
C ASP A 301 14.04 7.98 15.80
N ASP A 302 13.36 7.98 14.65
CA ASP A 302 12.03 8.56 14.48
C ASP A 302 10.90 7.59 14.87
N GLU A 303 10.14 7.95 15.90
CA GLU A 303 8.94 7.21 16.30
C GLU A 303 7.73 7.46 15.38
N PHE A 304 7.68 8.54 14.59
CA PHE A 304 6.61 8.77 13.61
C PHE A 304 6.63 7.68 12.53
N SER A 305 7.81 7.33 12.00
CA SER A 305 7.98 6.22 11.05
C SER A 305 7.34 4.91 11.54
N GLU A 306 7.52 4.57 12.82
CA GLU A 306 6.90 3.37 13.44
C GLU A 306 5.36 3.43 13.43
N VAL A 307 4.78 4.61 13.67
CA VAL A 307 3.32 4.86 13.60
C VAL A 307 2.81 4.79 12.16
N ASN A 308 3.57 5.35 11.21
CA ASN A 308 3.20 5.41 9.81
C ASN A 308 3.13 4.00 9.19
N VAL A 309 4.19 3.19 9.37
CA VAL A 309 4.21 1.81 8.87
C VAL A 309 3.16 0.92 9.56
N TYR A 310 2.84 1.15 10.85
CA TYR A 310 1.71 0.47 11.51
C TYR A 310 0.40 0.75 10.78
N PHE A 311 0.08 2.02 10.55
CA PHE A 311 -1.19 2.43 9.95
C PHE A 311 -1.35 1.89 8.52
N HIS A 312 -0.32 2.04 7.69
CA HIS A 312 -0.37 1.56 6.31
C HIS A 312 -0.43 0.03 6.23
N THR A 313 0.32 -0.70 7.07
CA THR A 313 0.26 -2.17 7.10
C THR A 313 -1.11 -2.68 7.54
N ASP A 314 -1.74 -2.07 8.55
CA ASP A 314 -3.10 -2.44 8.98
C ASP A 314 -4.15 -2.15 7.89
N ARG A 315 -4.00 -1.01 7.18
CA ARG A 315 -4.86 -0.62 6.07
C ARG A 315 -4.82 -1.60 4.89
N VAL A 316 -3.62 -2.03 4.47
CA VAL A 316 -3.50 -3.01 3.36
C VAL A 316 -3.97 -4.40 3.77
N ALA A 317 -3.72 -4.82 5.02
CA ALA A 317 -4.26 -6.07 5.56
C ALA A 317 -5.80 -6.08 5.57
N GLU A 318 -6.44 -4.99 6.00
CA GLU A 318 -7.90 -4.87 5.95
C GLU A 318 -8.43 -4.75 4.51
N TYR A 319 -7.68 -4.15 3.57
CA TYR A 319 -8.03 -4.17 2.14
C TYR A 319 -8.12 -5.61 1.60
N PHE A 320 -7.06 -6.42 1.74
CA PHE A 320 -7.09 -7.81 1.24
C PHE A 320 -8.17 -8.65 1.93
N ARG A 321 -8.37 -8.46 3.23
CA ARG A 321 -9.40 -9.16 3.99
C ARG A 321 -10.83 -8.76 3.59
N SER A 322 -11.07 -7.49 3.28
CA SER A 322 -12.41 -6.97 2.98
C SER A 322 -12.80 -7.07 1.50
N ALA A 323 -11.85 -6.84 0.59
CA ALA A 323 -12.06 -6.93 -0.86
C ALA A 323 -11.98 -8.38 -1.37
N HIS A 324 -11.02 -9.16 -0.86
CA HIS A 324 -10.67 -10.48 -1.42
C HIS A 324 -10.94 -11.65 -0.45
N GLY A 325 -11.29 -11.37 0.81
CA GLY A 325 -11.50 -12.40 1.83
C GLY A 325 -10.22 -13.09 2.31
N LEU A 326 -9.05 -12.57 1.92
CA LEU A 326 -7.74 -13.12 2.29
C LEU A 326 -7.17 -12.37 3.51
N GLU A 327 -6.93 -13.10 4.60
CA GLU A 327 -6.13 -12.61 5.72
C GLU A 327 -4.74 -13.23 5.60
N TRP A 328 -3.69 -12.40 5.49
CA TRP A 328 -2.31 -12.91 5.49
C TRP A 328 -2.03 -13.68 6.77
N THR A 329 -1.33 -14.81 6.68
CA THR A 329 -0.90 -15.57 7.85
C THR A 329 0.53 -16.05 7.76
N CYS A 330 1.21 -15.95 8.87
CA CYS A 330 2.49 -16.58 9.13
C CYS A 330 2.28 -18.08 9.37
N CYS A 331 2.40 -18.87 8.30
CA CYS A 331 2.31 -20.34 8.34
C CYS A 331 1.03 -20.86 9.03
N GLU A 332 -0.11 -20.22 8.76
CA GLU A 332 -1.43 -20.50 9.36
C GLU A 332 -1.53 -20.31 10.91
N GLU A 333 -0.43 -19.98 11.62
CA GLU A 333 -0.42 -19.86 13.09
C GLU A 333 -0.73 -18.44 13.62
N SER A 334 -0.45 -17.39 12.83
CA SER A 334 -0.57 -15.99 13.27
C SER A 334 -0.87 -15.05 12.10
N SER A 335 -1.84 -14.14 12.23
CA SER A 335 -2.07 -13.06 11.27
C SER A 335 -1.26 -11.78 11.55
N ILE A 336 -0.38 -11.80 12.55
CA ILE A 336 0.51 -10.68 12.88
C ILE A 336 1.80 -10.78 12.05
N ILE A 337 1.97 -9.89 11.07
CA ILE A 337 3.26 -9.64 10.40
C ILE A 337 4.15 -8.74 11.26
N ASP A 338 5.45 -9.00 11.21
CA ASP A 338 6.45 -8.17 11.86
C ASP A 338 6.92 -7.05 10.92
N VAL A 339 6.92 -5.81 11.42
CA VAL A 339 7.34 -4.63 10.64
C VAL A 339 8.43 -3.88 11.37
N VAL A 340 9.46 -3.44 10.64
CA VAL A 340 10.61 -2.68 11.17
C VAL A 340 10.82 -1.39 10.37
N ALA A 341 10.46 -0.26 10.99
CA ALA A 341 10.81 1.09 10.57
C ALA A 341 12.28 1.43 10.92
N ASN A 342 12.78 2.53 10.36
CA ASN A 342 14.15 3.03 10.60
C ASN A 342 15.25 1.97 10.35
N TYR A 343 15.06 1.03 9.41
CA TYR A 343 15.94 -0.14 9.27
C TYR A 343 17.38 0.26 8.94
N VAL A 344 18.32 -0.24 9.77
CA VAL A 344 19.76 -0.06 9.63
C VAL A 344 20.55 -1.21 10.26
N GLU A 345 21.54 -1.72 9.55
CA GLU A 345 22.45 -2.75 10.07
C GLU A 345 23.64 -2.15 10.84
N ILE A 346 24.17 -1.04 10.32
CA ILE A 346 25.37 -0.36 10.82
C ILE A 346 24.96 1.01 11.39
N PRO A 347 25.30 1.34 12.65
CA PRO A 347 24.91 2.62 13.26
C PRO A 347 25.33 3.84 12.42
N GLY A 348 24.35 4.64 12.00
CA GLY A 348 24.58 5.87 11.21
C GLY A 348 24.92 5.65 9.74
N VAL A 349 24.74 4.43 9.22
CA VAL A 349 24.75 4.14 7.79
C VAL A 349 23.31 3.86 7.38
N ALA A 350 22.77 4.71 6.50
CA ALA A 350 21.44 4.51 5.96
C ALA A 350 21.36 3.25 5.10
N PHE A 351 20.20 2.60 5.16
CA PHE A 351 19.83 1.52 4.26
C PHE A 351 18.92 2.12 3.18
N GLU A 352 19.36 2.12 1.92
CA GLU A 352 18.67 2.80 0.80
C GLU A 352 17.63 1.89 0.12
N ASN A 353 16.85 1.14 0.90
CA ASN A 353 15.86 0.20 0.37
C ASN A 353 14.74 -0.12 1.36
N ALA A 354 13.64 -0.67 0.87
CA ALA A 354 12.69 -1.46 1.66
C ALA A 354 12.68 -2.91 1.14
N PHE A 355 12.17 -3.85 1.93
CA PHE A 355 11.98 -5.24 1.50
C PHE A 355 10.97 -6.02 2.36
N TYR A 356 10.29 -6.97 1.72
CA TYR A 356 9.67 -8.14 2.34
C TYR A 356 10.66 -9.31 2.42
N SER A 357 10.66 -10.02 3.55
CA SER A 357 11.40 -11.26 3.78
C SER A 357 10.42 -12.37 4.17
N PRO A 358 10.32 -13.48 3.42
CA PRO A 358 9.31 -14.52 3.63
C PRO A 358 9.56 -15.34 4.90
N SER A 359 8.51 -16.04 5.36
CA SER A 359 8.61 -16.89 6.54
C SER A 359 9.34 -18.21 6.24
N LEU A 360 10.27 -18.61 7.11
CA LEU A 360 10.91 -19.93 7.05
C LEU A 360 10.09 -21.02 7.77
N CYS A 361 8.86 -20.71 8.19
CA CYS A 361 7.96 -21.56 9.00
C CYS A 361 8.64 -22.26 10.18
N SER A 362 9.58 -21.55 10.82
CA SER A 362 10.15 -21.92 12.11
C SER A 362 9.56 -21.05 13.22
N ARG A 363 9.46 -21.59 14.44
CA ARG A 363 8.88 -20.89 15.61
C ARG A 363 9.55 -19.56 16.00
N SER A 364 10.63 -19.18 15.33
CA SER A 364 11.41 -17.96 15.56
C SER A 364 11.60 -17.10 14.31
N GLN A 365 11.09 -17.51 13.14
CA GLN A 365 11.31 -16.84 11.85
C GLN A 365 9.98 -16.73 11.10
N CYS A 366 9.19 -15.76 11.52
CA CYS A 366 8.04 -15.27 10.78
C CYS A 366 8.50 -14.28 9.71
N ALA A 367 7.65 -13.97 8.73
CA ALA A 367 7.95 -12.96 7.73
C ALA A 367 8.15 -11.57 8.33
N LEU A 368 8.93 -10.75 7.66
CA LEU A 368 9.34 -9.41 8.07
C LEU A 368 9.17 -8.43 6.90
N MET A 369 8.58 -7.26 7.14
CA MET A 369 8.76 -6.09 6.28
C MET A 369 9.72 -5.12 6.95
N ALA A 370 10.74 -4.65 6.23
CA ALA A 370 11.74 -3.72 6.72
C ALA A 370 11.84 -2.49 5.82
N PHE A 371 11.79 -1.31 6.42
CA PHE A 371 11.81 -0.01 5.73
C PHE A 371 13.08 0.73 6.12
N GLY A 372 13.99 0.87 5.15
CA GLY A 372 15.26 1.55 5.33
C GLY A 372 15.08 3.02 5.68
N GLN A 373 15.89 3.49 6.63
CA GLN A 373 15.87 4.89 7.04
C GLN A 373 16.21 5.85 5.89
N GLY A 374 17.03 5.44 4.91
CA GLY A 374 17.45 6.26 3.76
C GLY A 374 18.27 7.52 4.09
N GLN A 375 19.34 7.80 3.34
CA GLN A 375 20.24 8.92 3.63
C GLN A 375 19.55 10.29 3.55
N MET A 376 18.49 10.38 2.75
CA MET A 376 17.77 11.62 2.48
C MET A 376 16.28 11.56 2.86
N ARG A 377 15.71 10.36 2.98
CA ARG A 377 14.27 10.09 3.11
C ARG A 377 14.00 8.70 3.67
N ASP A 378 13.17 8.61 4.70
CA ASP A 378 12.70 7.33 5.25
C ASP A 378 11.67 6.62 4.33
N PHE A 379 11.96 5.36 3.97
CA PHE A 379 11.08 4.53 3.15
C PHE A 379 9.77 4.19 3.87
N GLY A 380 9.75 4.25 5.22
CA GLY A 380 8.56 4.06 6.04
C GLY A 380 7.58 5.23 6.01
N TYR A 381 7.94 6.37 5.43
CA TYR A 381 7.05 7.54 5.27
C TYR A 381 6.08 7.37 4.09
N ASP A 382 6.39 6.48 3.16
CA ASP A 382 5.65 6.33 1.92
C ASP A 382 4.70 5.12 1.99
N GLY A 383 3.41 5.39 2.13
CA GLY A 383 2.38 4.35 2.13
C GLY A 383 2.44 3.46 0.89
N ASP A 384 2.85 4.00 -0.26
CA ASP A 384 2.97 3.25 -1.52
C ASP A 384 3.98 2.10 -1.38
N VAL A 385 5.10 2.37 -0.72
CA VAL A 385 6.16 1.39 -0.46
C VAL A 385 5.67 0.37 0.56
N VAL A 386 4.98 0.80 1.62
CA VAL A 386 4.41 -0.13 2.61
C VAL A 386 3.39 -1.10 1.98
N TYR A 387 2.56 -0.63 1.05
CA TYR A 387 1.61 -1.48 0.34
C TYR A 387 2.29 -2.43 -0.66
N HIS A 388 3.35 -1.97 -1.35
CA HIS A 388 4.14 -2.79 -2.27
C HIS A 388 4.82 -3.96 -1.52
N GLU A 389 5.53 -3.68 -0.41
CA GLU A 389 6.17 -4.73 0.39
C GLU A 389 5.15 -5.72 1.00
N TYR A 390 3.95 -5.26 1.37
CA TYR A 390 2.87 -6.17 1.79
C TYR A 390 2.31 -6.99 0.61
N GLY A 391 2.33 -6.43 -0.60
CA GLY A 391 1.99 -7.11 -1.85
C GLY A 391 2.84 -8.36 -2.07
N HIS A 392 4.17 -8.27 -1.87
CA HIS A 392 5.05 -9.45 -1.88
C HIS A 392 4.63 -10.49 -0.83
N GLY A 393 4.21 -10.06 0.37
CA GLY A 393 3.67 -10.97 1.39
C GLY A 393 2.37 -11.67 0.99
N ILE A 394 1.53 -11.05 0.15
CA ILE A 394 0.37 -11.72 -0.44
C ILE A 394 0.78 -12.70 -1.53
N VAL A 395 1.77 -12.37 -2.36
CA VAL A 395 2.32 -13.29 -3.38
C VAL A 395 2.92 -14.54 -2.72
N ASP A 396 3.67 -14.38 -1.63
CA ASP A 396 4.29 -15.45 -0.82
C ASP A 396 3.28 -16.46 -0.25
N VAL A 397 2.04 -16.02 0.06
CA VAL A 397 0.97 -16.91 0.54
C VAL A 397 -0.05 -17.31 -0.55
N THR A 398 0.25 -17.04 -1.83
CA THR A 398 -0.65 -17.36 -2.97
C THR A 398 0.07 -18.04 -4.15
N ALA A 399 0.70 -17.26 -5.02
CA ALA A 399 1.35 -17.76 -6.24
C ALA A 399 2.79 -18.25 -6.03
N GLU A 400 3.43 -17.85 -4.93
CA GLU A 400 4.84 -18.15 -4.62
C GLU A 400 5.79 -17.75 -5.79
N LEU A 401 5.50 -16.62 -6.47
CA LEU A 401 6.22 -16.20 -7.68
C LEU A 401 7.74 -16.08 -7.43
N ALA A 402 8.49 -16.95 -8.10
CA ALA A 402 9.93 -17.10 -7.95
C ALA A 402 10.68 -15.85 -8.44
N PRO A 403 11.87 -15.54 -7.90
CA PRO A 403 12.68 -14.43 -8.40
C PRO A 403 13.18 -14.63 -9.84
N PHE A 404 13.27 -15.87 -10.31
CA PHE A 404 13.66 -16.24 -11.68
C PHE A 404 13.19 -17.66 -12.03
N ASP A 405 13.25 -18.00 -13.33
CA ASP A 405 13.15 -19.35 -13.88
C ASP A 405 14.35 -19.66 -14.80
N VAL A 406 14.54 -20.94 -15.17
CA VAL A 406 15.56 -21.40 -16.13
C VAL A 406 14.88 -22.08 -17.33
N ASP A 407 14.50 -21.30 -18.34
CA ASP A 407 13.95 -21.82 -19.59
C ASP A 407 14.99 -22.69 -20.31
N ALA A 408 14.65 -23.96 -20.54
CA ALA A 408 15.50 -24.91 -21.27
C ALA A 408 15.83 -24.50 -22.72
N ARG A 409 15.10 -23.52 -23.29
CA ARG A 409 15.33 -22.95 -24.62
C ARG A 409 16.22 -21.71 -24.56
N LEU A 410 15.88 -20.74 -23.71
CA LEU A 410 16.45 -19.39 -23.72
C LEU A 410 17.41 -19.09 -22.56
N GLY A 411 17.41 -19.91 -21.51
CA GLY A 411 18.23 -19.73 -20.31
C GLY A 411 17.51 -18.96 -19.20
N VAL A 412 18.28 -18.46 -18.24
CA VAL A 412 17.76 -17.80 -17.03
C VAL A 412 16.92 -16.56 -17.38
N GLY A 413 15.69 -16.51 -16.86
CA GLY A 413 14.74 -15.43 -17.07
C GLY A 413 14.12 -14.91 -15.79
N TYR A 414 13.85 -13.60 -15.76
CA TYR A 414 13.35 -12.88 -14.59
C TYR A 414 11.85 -12.55 -14.66
N GLU A 415 11.11 -13.12 -15.62
CA GLU A 415 9.68 -12.85 -15.78
C GLU A 415 8.82 -13.19 -14.56
N PRO A 416 9.03 -14.30 -13.81
CA PRO A 416 8.22 -14.59 -12.64
C PRO A 416 8.45 -13.54 -11.52
N GLY A 417 9.68 -13.05 -11.38
CA GLY A 417 10.01 -11.94 -10.49
C GLY A 417 9.42 -10.62 -10.98
N ALA A 418 9.40 -10.38 -12.30
CA ALA A 418 8.74 -9.21 -12.90
C ALA A 418 7.22 -9.20 -12.65
N LEU A 419 6.58 -10.36 -12.70
CA LEU A 419 5.17 -10.52 -12.33
C LEU A 419 4.95 -10.22 -10.83
N ASN A 420 5.87 -10.64 -9.96
CA ASN A 420 5.84 -10.39 -8.52
C ASN A 420 5.94 -8.88 -8.21
N GLU A 421 6.89 -8.18 -8.84
CA GLU A 421 7.00 -6.71 -8.79
C GLU A 421 5.74 -6.02 -9.33
N GLY A 422 5.27 -6.41 -10.52
CA GLY A 422 4.14 -5.76 -11.19
C GLY A 422 2.80 -5.92 -10.46
N ILE A 423 2.57 -7.06 -9.80
CA ILE A 423 1.35 -7.28 -9.01
C ILE A 423 1.40 -6.57 -7.65
N ALA A 424 2.59 -6.47 -7.03
CA ALA A 424 2.81 -5.65 -5.84
C ALA A 424 2.61 -4.15 -6.13
N ASP A 425 3.14 -3.66 -7.26
CA ASP A 425 2.91 -2.30 -7.75
C ASP A 425 1.41 -2.04 -8.01
N TYR A 426 0.71 -2.96 -8.69
CA TYR A 426 -0.73 -2.84 -8.96
C TYR A 426 -1.56 -2.70 -7.68
N PHE A 427 -1.32 -3.57 -6.68
CA PHE A 427 -2.08 -3.50 -5.42
C PHE A 427 -1.72 -2.27 -4.59
N SER A 428 -0.49 -1.77 -4.65
CA SER A 428 -0.15 -0.46 -4.07
C SER A 428 -0.96 0.67 -4.72
N SER A 429 -0.88 0.79 -6.05
CA SER A 429 -1.58 1.81 -6.83
C SER A 429 -3.11 1.74 -6.73
N THR A 430 -3.72 0.56 -6.58
CA THR A 430 -5.19 0.48 -6.42
C THR A 430 -5.67 0.98 -5.05
N ILE A 431 -4.86 0.80 -3.99
CA ILE A 431 -5.15 1.25 -2.61
C ILE A 431 -4.96 2.77 -2.43
N THR A 432 -3.99 3.36 -3.14
CA THR A 432 -3.75 4.81 -3.19
C THR A 432 -4.72 5.51 -4.14
N GLY A 433 -5.07 4.83 -5.24
CA GLY A 433 -5.79 5.43 -6.38
C GLY A 433 -4.88 6.22 -7.32
N ASP A 434 -3.56 6.01 -7.26
CA ASP A 434 -2.55 6.73 -8.04
C ASP A 434 -1.63 5.74 -8.80
N PRO A 435 -1.45 5.87 -10.13
CA PRO A 435 -0.53 5.02 -10.90
C PRO A 435 0.95 5.27 -10.58
N ARG A 436 1.28 6.35 -9.87
CA ARG A 436 2.65 6.73 -9.54
C ARG A 436 3.05 6.06 -8.23
N LEU A 437 4.22 5.43 -8.20
CA LEU A 437 4.74 4.75 -7.01
C LEU A 437 5.94 5.46 -6.41
N ALA A 438 5.87 5.68 -5.11
CA ALA A 438 6.94 6.26 -4.30
C ALA A 438 7.36 7.66 -4.80
N ASP A 439 6.38 8.53 -5.05
CA ASP A 439 6.63 9.91 -5.50
C ASP A 439 7.36 10.75 -4.44
N TYR A 440 7.16 10.45 -3.16
CA TYR A 440 7.97 11.00 -2.09
C TYR A 440 9.44 10.58 -2.21
N LEU A 441 9.79 9.35 -2.58
CA LEU A 441 11.20 8.96 -2.75
C LEU A 441 11.86 9.61 -4.00
N ALA A 442 11.11 9.85 -5.07
CA ALA A 442 11.63 10.18 -6.41
C ALA A 442 12.34 11.54 -6.60
N GLY A 443 12.15 12.52 -5.69
CA GLY A 443 13.02 13.72 -5.65
C GLY A 443 12.35 15.08 -5.81
N GLY A 444 11.11 15.12 -6.31
CA GLY A 444 10.22 16.29 -6.25
C GLY A 444 10.79 17.65 -6.70
N THR A 445 11.84 17.69 -7.53
CA THR A 445 12.55 18.94 -7.85
C THR A 445 12.99 19.06 -9.32
N LEU A 446 12.47 20.10 -9.99
CA LEU A 446 13.03 20.79 -11.16
C LEU A 446 13.74 19.93 -12.24
N GLY A 447 13.09 18.87 -12.70
CA GLY A 447 13.38 18.22 -13.99
C GLY A 447 13.80 16.75 -13.97
N GLY A 448 13.62 16.05 -12.84
CA GLY A 448 13.60 14.59 -12.75
C GLY A 448 12.17 14.04 -12.66
N GLU A 449 12.02 12.72 -12.69
CA GLU A 449 10.75 11.99 -12.71
C GLU A 449 9.90 12.25 -11.46
N SER A 450 8.57 12.14 -11.61
CA SER A 450 7.61 12.40 -10.53
C SER A 450 7.43 11.23 -9.56
N SER A 451 7.98 10.05 -9.86
CA SER A 451 7.86 8.82 -9.09
C SER A 451 8.99 7.85 -9.43
N LEU A 452 9.22 6.81 -8.62
CA LEU A 452 10.22 5.77 -8.93
C LEU A 452 9.75 4.88 -10.07
N ARG A 453 8.43 4.59 -10.11
CA ARG A 453 7.74 3.87 -11.19
C ARG A 453 6.37 4.52 -11.43
N GLU A 454 5.79 4.28 -12.60
CA GLU A 454 4.46 4.78 -13.00
C GLU A 454 3.77 3.73 -13.89
N LEU A 455 2.54 3.35 -13.53
CA LEU A 455 1.75 2.33 -14.23
C LEU A 455 0.94 2.91 -15.40
N ASP A 456 0.78 4.23 -15.49
CA ASP A 456 0.21 4.91 -16.65
C ASP A 456 1.30 5.07 -17.73
N ASN A 457 1.51 4.00 -18.52
CA ASN A 457 2.53 3.95 -19.57
C ASN A 457 2.10 3.01 -20.72
N ASP A 458 2.76 3.09 -21.87
CA ASP A 458 2.49 2.28 -23.08
C ASP A 458 3.42 1.05 -23.24
N LEU A 459 4.16 0.63 -22.21
CA LEU A 459 5.16 -0.45 -22.31
C LEU A 459 4.52 -1.79 -22.70
N ARG A 460 5.18 -2.54 -23.59
CA ARG A 460 4.68 -3.82 -24.13
C ARG A 460 5.75 -4.89 -24.32
N CYS A 461 5.34 -6.16 -24.27
CA CYS A 461 6.20 -7.27 -24.68
C CYS A 461 6.14 -7.46 -26.21
N PRO A 462 7.24 -7.88 -26.89
CA PRO A 462 8.62 -7.98 -26.39
C PRO A 462 9.44 -6.70 -26.54
N ASP A 463 8.89 -5.66 -27.18
CA ASP A 463 9.63 -4.48 -27.65
C ASP A 463 10.31 -3.66 -26.55
N ASP A 464 9.74 -3.64 -25.34
CA ASP A 464 10.22 -2.86 -24.19
C ASP A 464 10.83 -3.73 -23.08
N LEU A 465 11.08 -5.01 -23.34
CA LEU A 465 11.76 -5.89 -22.38
C LEU A 465 13.20 -5.42 -22.13
N PHE A 466 13.58 -5.41 -20.86
CA PHE A 466 14.89 -5.02 -20.32
C PHE A 466 15.61 -6.20 -19.65
N GLY A 467 14.86 -7.21 -19.20
CA GLY A 467 15.38 -8.43 -18.57
C GLY A 467 15.65 -8.29 -17.07
N GLN A 468 14.97 -7.38 -16.37
CA GLN A 468 15.11 -7.13 -14.93
C GLN A 468 13.72 -6.94 -14.30
N VAL A 469 13.53 -7.52 -13.11
CA VAL A 469 12.22 -7.68 -12.46
C VAL A 469 11.41 -6.37 -12.38
N HIS A 470 11.93 -5.32 -11.73
CA HIS A 470 11.25 -4.03 -11.58
C HIS A 470 10.99 -3.32 -12.93
N ALA A 471 11.90 -3.46 -13.90
CA ALA A 471 11.83 -2.79 -15.20
C ALA A 471 10.75 -3.41 -16.09
N ASP A 472 10.73 -4.75 -16.17
CA ASP A 472 9.78 -5.55 -16.95
C ASP A 472 8.42 -5.65 -16.24
N GLY A 473 8.40 -5.64 -14.91
CA GLY A 473 7.18 -5.72 -14.09
C GLY A 473 6.22 -4.56 -14.31
N ARG A 474 6.73 -3.41 -14.77
CA ARG A 474 5.90 -2.28 -15.23
C ARG A 474 5.02 -2.62 -16.43
N ILE A 475 5.39 -3.58 -17.29
CA ILE A 475 4.52 -4.06 -18.39
C ILE A 475 3.28 -4.74 -17.78
N TRP A 476 3.50 -5.60 -16.78
CA TRP A 476 2.43 -6.31 -16.08
C TRP A 476 1.55 -5.37 -15.26
N GLY A 477 2.16 -4.54 -14.39
CA GLY A 477 1.44 -3.58 -13.57
C GLY A 477 0.65 -2.55 -14.40
N ALA A 478 1.21 -2.06 -15.52
CA ALA A 478 0.50 -1.15 -16.43
C ALA A 478 -0.67 -1.82 -17.15
N THR A 479 -0.52 -3.09 -17.54
CA THR A 479 -1.63 -3.86 -18.13
C THR A 479 -2.81 -3.95 -17.16
N LEU A 480 -2.55 -4.30 -15.89
CA LEU A 480 -3.59 -4.38 -14.87
C LEU A 480 -4.17 -2.99 -14.54
N TRP A 481 -3.35 -1.95 -14.51
CA TRP A 481 -3.81 -0.57 -14.31
C TRP A 481 -4.70 -0.05 -15.44
N GLU A 482 -4.33 -0.30 -16.70
CA GLU A 482 -5.16 0.05 -17.87
C GLU A 482 -6.50 -0.69 -17.85
N ILE A 483 -6.50 -1.97 -17.47
CA ILE A 483 -7.75 -2.73 -17.25
C ILE A 483 -8.59 -2.06 -16.16
N ARG A 484 -7.98 -1.68 -15.02
CA ARG A 484 -8.66 -1.02 -13.89
C ARG A 484 -9.34 0.29 -14.28
N GLU A 485 -8.67 1.13 -15.07
CA GLU A 485 -9.27 2.37 -15.59
C GLU A 485 -10.39 2.10 -16.61
N ALA A 486 -10.32 1.00 -17.35
CA ALA A 486 -11.32 0.64 -18.37
C ALA A 486 -12.59 -0.03 -17.82
N ILE A 487 -12.48 -0.98 -16.87
CA ILE A 487 -13.60 -1.77 -16.35
C ILE A 487 -13.99 -1.42 -14.89
N GLY A 488 -13.18 -0.61 -14.21
CA GLY A 488 -13.41 -0.15 -12.85
C GLY A 488 -12.79 -1.04 -11.77
N ILE A 489 -12.47 -0.41 -10.64
CA ILE A 489 -11.73 -0.98 -9.50
C ILE A 489 -12.27 -2.34 -9.01
N GLU A 490 -13.58 -2.44 -8.72
CA GLU A 490 -14.21 -3.66 -8.16
C GLU A 490 -14.03 -4.89 -9.06
N LYS A 491 -14.02 -4.69 -10.38
CA LYS A 491 -13.87 -5.77 -11.38
C LYS A 491 -12.41 -6.12 -11.62
N ALA A 492 -11.55 -5.10 -11.76
CA ALA A 492 -10.14 -5.29 -12.05
C ALA A 492 -9.36 -5.85 -10.86
N ASP A 493 -9.64 -5.39 -9.63
CA ASP A 493 -9.02 -5.95 -8.43
C ASP A 493 -9.42 -7.42 -8.23
N ALA A 494 -10.68 -7.77 -8.50
CA ALA A 494 -11.15 -9.16 -8.46
C ALA A 494 -10.46 -10.03 -9.54
N LEU A 495 -10.24 -9.50 -10.74
CA LEU A 495 -9.53 -10.18 -11.82
C LEU A 495 -8.03 -10.38 -11.49
N ALA A 496 -7.35 -9.32 -11.05
CA ALA A 496 -5.94 -9.36 -10.66
C ALA A 496 -5.70 -10.33 -9.49
N PHE A 497 -6.59 -10.35 -8.49
CA PHE A 497 -6.52 -11.29 -7.39
C PHE A 497 -6.83 -12.74 -7.80
N ALA A 498 -7.85 -12.97 -8.64
CA ALA A 498 -8.17 -14.30 -9.14
C ALA A 498 -7.01 -14.89 -9.98
N TRP A 499 -6.40 -14.06 -10.84
CA TRP A 499 -5.17 -14.41 -11.55
C TRP A 499 -4.04 -14.76 -10.58
N LEU A 500 -3.79 -13.92 -9.57
CA LEU A 500 -2.72 -14.17 -8.60
C LEU A 500 -2.92 -15.52 -7.89
N THR A 501 -4.13 -15.82 -7.40
CA THR A 501 -4.41 -17.09 -6.71
C THR A 501 -4.35 -18.35 -7.59
N THR A 502 -4.14 -18.20 -8.91
CA THR A 502 -4.07 -19.31 -9.87
C THR A 502 -2.78 -19.34 -10.70
N SER A 503 -1.92 -18.32 -10.57
CA SER A 503 -0.67 -18.20 -11.30
C SER A 503 0.38 -19.22 -10.80
N PRO A 504 1.08 -19.95 -11.70
CA PRO A 504 2.20 -20.79 -11.29
C PRO A 504 3.41 -19.94 -10.90
N SER A 505 4.19 -20.41 -9.93
CA SER A 505 5.36 -19.70 -9.38
C SER A 505 6.45 -19.34 -10.40
N THR A 506 6.48 -20.01 -11.56
CA THR A 506 7.45 -19.75 -12.65
C THR A 506 6.78 -19.20 -13.91
N ALA A 507 5.63 -18.53 -13.80
CA ALA A 507 4.93 -17.95 -14.95
C ALA A 507 5.81 -16.98 -15.75
N THR A 508 5.82 -17.13 -17.08
CA THR A 508 6.31 -16.11 -18.03
C THR A 508 5.28 -14.99 -18.21
N LEU A 509 5.66 -13.84 -18.77
CA LEU A 509 4.71 -12.79 -19.17
C LEU A 509 3.72 -13.32 -20.22
N GLY A 510 4.17 -14.26 -21.05
CA GLY A 510 3.35 -15.00 -22.01
C GLY A 510 2.22 -15.77 -21.36
N GLU A 511 2.57 -16.68 -20.45
CA GLU A 511 1.60 -17.51 -19.72
C GLU A 511 0.71 -16.67 -18.80
N ALA A 512 1.25 -15.61 -18.19
CA ALA A 512 0.47 -14.68 -17.37
C ALA A 512 -0.62 -13.97 -18.18
N GLY A 513 -0.31 -13.54 -19.42
CA GLY A 513 -1.28 -12.96 -20.34
C GLY A 513 -2.41 -13.92 -20.71
N GLU A 514 -2.06 -15.14 -21.14
CA GLU A 514 -3.04 -16.19 -21.47
C GLU A 514 -3.92 -16.55 -20.25
N LEU A 515 -3.32 -16.74 -19.07
CA LEU A 515 -4.05 -17.03 -17.83
C LEU A 515 -5.00 -15.88 -17.43
N LEU A 516 -4.61 -14.62 -17.66
CA LEU A 516 -5.46 -13.46 -17.38
C LEU A 516 -6.70 -13.44 -18.30
N LEU A 517 -6.56 -13.85 -19.57
CA LEU A 517 -7.68 -14.02 -20.49
C LEU A 517 -8.61 -15.16 -20.04
N GLU A 518 -8.07 -16.33 -19.69
CA GLU A 518 -8.87 -17.46 -19.19
C GLU A 518 -9.58 -17.13 -17.87
N THR A 519 -8.94 -16.37 -16.99
CA THR A 519 -9.52 -15.88 -15.74
C THR A 519 -10.64 -14.87 -16.04
N ALA A 520 -10.43 -13.94 -16.96
CA ALA A 520 -11.45 -12.97 -17.35
C ALA A 520 -12.69 -13.65 -17.97
N GLU A 521 -12.51 -14.67 -18.82
CA GLU A 521 -13.62 -15.45 -19.39
C GLU A 521 -14.44 -16.23 -18.35
N SER A 522 -13.84 -16.59 -17.22
CA SER A 522 -14.47 -17.44 -16.19
C SER A 522 -14.98 -16.68 -14.95
N LEU A 523 -14.58 -15.43 -14.75
CA LEU A 523 -14.91 -14.66 -13.55
C LEU A 523 -16.31 -14.05 -13.60
N GLU A 524 -17.23 -14.52 -12.74
CA GLU A 524 -18.67 -14.17 -12.78
C GLU A 524 -19.00 -12.66 -12.63
N VAL A 525 -18.07 -11.83 -12.12
CA VAL A 525 -18.28 -10.38 -11.96
C VAL A 525 -18.04 -9.60 -13.27
N LEU A 526 -17.45 -10.23 -14.29
CA LEU A 526 -17.21 -9.63 -15.60
C LEU A 526 -18.36 -9.91 -16.57
N GLU A 527 -18.84 -8.86 -17.22
CA GLU A 527 -19.74 -8.95 -18.36
C GLU A 527 -18.94 -9.20 -19.64
N ALA A 528 -19.60 -9.72 -20.68
CA ALA A 528 -18.94 -9.99 -21.97
C ALA A 528 -18.28 -8.75 -22.62
N ALA A 529 -18.72 -7.54 -22.26
CA ALA A 529 -18.07 -6.30 -22.69
C ALA A 529 -16.76 -6.03 -21.93
N ASP A 530 -16.69 -6.33 -20.63
CA ASP A 530 -15.45 -6.20 -19.85
C ASP A 530 -14.41 -7.20 -20.36
N VAL A 531 -14.81 -8.45 -20.64
CA VAL A 531 -13.92 -9.51 -21.17
C VAL A 531 -13.32 -9.12 -22.52
N GLU A 532 -14.11 -8.52 -23.42
CA GLU A 532 -13.61 -8.01 -24.71
C GLU A 532 -12.66 -6.82 -24.53
N THR A 533 -12.91 -5.95 -23.54
CA THR A 533 -12.02 -4.84 -23.18
C THR A 533 -10.69 -5.35 -22.61
N VAL A 534 -10.73 -6.30 -21.67
CA VAL A 534 -9.53 -6.97 -21.13
C VAL A 534 -8.73 -7.62 -22.25
N ARG A 535 -9.40 -8.36 -23.16
CA ARG A 535 -8.74 -8.97 -24.32
C ARG A 535 -8.00 -7.94 -25.18
N GLY A 536 -8.67 -6.85 -25.55
CA GLY A 536 -8.07 -5.79 -26.36
C GLY A 536 -6.82 -5.16 -25.72
N ILE A 537 -6.83 -4.98 -24.39
CA ILE A 537 -5.68 -4.44 -23.65
C ILE A 537 -4.54 -5.47 -23.61
N VAL A 538 -4.82 -6.70 -23.19
CA VAL A 538 -3.82 -7.79 -23.04
C VAL A 538 -3.16 -8.14 -24.39
N GLU A 539 -3.94 -8.22 -25.47
CA GLU A 539 -3.41 -8.38 -26.83
C GLU A 539 -2.63 -7.14 -27.30
N GLY A 540 -3.10 -5.93 -26.98
CA GLY A 540 -2.41 -4.66 -27.32
C GLY A 540 -1.05 -4.50 -26.63
N ARG A 541 -0.91 -5.06 -25.42
CA ARG A 541 0.33 -5.15 -24.64
C ARG A 541 1.29 -6.27 -25.10
N GLY A 542 0.87 -7.06 -26.08
CA GLY A 542 1.67 -8.14 -26.65
C GLY A 542 1.96 -9.29 -25.67
N LEU A 543 1.12 -9.46 -24.65
CA LEU A 543 1.31 -10.51 -23.64
C LEU A 543 1.02 -11.92 -24.19
N PRO A 544 -0.09 -12.20 -24.93
CA PRO A 544 -0.31 -13.53 -25.51
C PRO A 544 0.81 -13.88 -26.51
N GLY A 545 1.51 -14.99 -26.27
CA GLY A 545 2.68 -15.38 -27.06
C GLY A 545 3.93 -14.51 -26.85
N CYS A 546 3.98 -13.69 -25.79
CA CYS A 546 5.18 -12.97 -25.36
C CYS A 546 6.36 -13.93 -25.16
N GLU A 547 7.53 -13.56 -25.69
CA GLU A 547 8.78 -14.29 -25.51
C GLU A 547 9.94 -13.31 -25.35
N ARG A 548 10.98 -13.72 -24.61
CA ARG A 548 12.21 -12.93 -24.35
C ARG A 548 13.15 -12.82 -25.55
N VAL A 549 12.60 -12.49 -26.71
CA VAL A 549 13.31 -12.26 -27.97
C VAL A 549 12.91 -10.88 -28.50
N VAL A 550 13.73 -9.87 -28.22
CA VAL A 550 13.45 -8.47 -28.58
C VAL A 550 13.74 -8.25 -30.07
N PRO A 551 12.76 -7.83 -30.89
CA PRO A 551 13.00 -7.46 -32.27
C PRO A 551 13.78 -6.15 -32.35
N MET A 552 14.87 -6.16 -33.13
CA MET A 552 15.76 -5.01 -33.29
C MET A 552 15.52 -4.25 -34.59
N GLU A 553 15.42 -2.93 -34.46
CA GLU A 553 15.40 -1.96 -35.54
C GLU A 553 16.80 -1.38 -35.78
N SER A 554 17.18 -1.21 -37.04
CA SER A 554 18.49 -0.64 -37.38
C SER A 554 18.66 0.79 -36.83
N GLY A 555 19.74 1.03 -36.11
CA GLY A 555 20.09 2.32 -35.50
C GLY A 555 19.33 2.66 -34.22
N ARG A 556 18.42 1.79 -33.74
CA ARG A 556 17.81 1.93 -32.41
C ARG A 556 18.73 1.31 -31.35
N THR A 557 18.89 2.03 -30.24
CA THR A 557 19.61 1.53 -29.06
C THR A 557 18.63 0.88 -28.10
N TYR A 558 18.99 -0.32 -27.64
CA TYR A 558 18.26 -1.12 -26.67
C TYR A 558 19.08 -1.17 -25.39
N GLN A 559 18.42 -1.05 -24.23
CA GLN A 559 19.05 -1.29 -22.93
C GLN A 559 18.74 -2.71 -22.47
N GLY A 560 19.64 -3.30 -21.70
CA GLY A 560 19.44 -4.65 -21.18
C GLY A 560 20.24 -4.93 -19.91
N TYR A 561 19.70 -5.88 -19.14
CA TYR A 561 20.30 -6.43 -17.94
C TYR A 561 20.96 -7.78 -18.24
N SER A 562 22.06 -8.09 -17.54
CA SER A 562 22.79 -9.36 -17.68
C SER A 562 22.99 -10.09 -16.33
N GLY A 563 22.03 -9.92 -15.42
CA GLY A 563 21.90 -10.70 -14.19
C GLY A 563 22.51 -10.07 -12.92
N GLN A 564 22.28 -10.77 -11.80
CA GLN A 564 22.80 -10.47 -10.47
C GLN A 564 23.67 -11.62 -9.96
N ASP A 565 24.83 -11.32 -9.39
CA ASP A 565 25.75 -12.31 -8.84
C ASP A 565 25.11 -13.15 -7.72
N VAL A 566 24.50 -12.48 -6.74
CA VAL A 566 23.90 -13.12 -5.55
C VAL A 566 22.86 -14.19 -5.93
N ILE A 567 22.01 -13.86 -6.90
CA ILE A 567 20.89 -14.70 -7.35
C ILE A 567 21.35 -15.76 -8.36
N THR A 568 22.23 -15.40 -9.31
CA THR A 568 22.48 -16.19 -10.54
C THR A 568 23.95 -16.41 -10.89
N GLY A 569 24.90 -15.78 -10.20
CA GLY A 569 26.34 -15.90 -10.47
C GLY A 569 26.88 -17.33 -10.31
N ASN A 570 26.30 -18.10 -9.37
CA ASN A 570 26.64 -19.50 -9.14
C ASN A 570 26.10 -20.47 -10.22
N LEU A 571 25.22 -20.03 -11.13
CA LEU A 571 24.68 -20.87 -12.22
C LEU A 571 25.68 -21.11 -13.37
N GLY A 572 26.89 -20.53 -13.28
CA GLY A 572 28.00 -20.85 -14.18
C GLY A 572 28.02 -20.04 -15.47
N GLY A 573 28.45 -18.77 -15.38
CA GLY A 573 28.99 -18.00 -16.52
C GLY A 573 28.06 -17.86 -17.73
N GLY A 574 26.75 -17.71 -17.52
CA GLY A 574 25.76 -17.71 -18.60
C GLY A 574 24.34 -17.38 -18.17
N VAL A 575 24.13 -16.21 -17.58
CA VAL A 575 22.78 -15.60 -17.53
C VAL A 575 22.52 -14.98 -18.90
N VAL A 576 21.38 -15.29 -19.52
CA VAL A 576 20.94 -14.65 -20.78
C VAL A 576 19.55 -14.06 -20.54
N PRO A 577 19.42 -12.87 -19.91
CA PRO A 577 18.12 -12.30 -19.61
C PRO A 577 17.35 -11.82 -20.83
N LEU A 578 17.98 -11.63 -21.99
CA LEU A 578 17.30 -11.32 -23.25
C LEU A 578 18.04 -11.95 -24.42
N HIS A 579 17.26 -12.38 -25.40
CA HIS A 579 17.73 -12.60 -26.76
C HIS A 579 17.28 -11.42 -27.62
N TYR A 580 18.00 -11.16 -28.70
CA TYR A 580 17.66 -10.14 -29.67
C TYR A 580 17.59 -10.77 -31.07
N ALA A 581 16.76 -10.22 -31.95
CA ALA A 581 16.57 -10.70 -33.31
C ALA A 581 16.57 -9.54 -34.31
N ILE A 582 17.36 -9.64 -35.39
CA ILE A 582 17.34 -8.66 -36.49
C ILE A 582 17.24 -9.35 -37.85
N ASP A 583 16.30 -8.90 -38.68
CA ASP A 583 16.14 -9.40 -40.04
C ASP A 583 17.16 -8.76 -40.99
N ILE A 584 17.96 -9.59 -41.67
CA ILE A 584 18.99 -9.12 -42.61
C ILE A 584 18.44 -9.20 -44.06
N PRO A 585 18.21 -8.07 -44.76
CA PRO A 585 17.70 -8.08 -46.12
C PRO A 585 18.74 -8.57 -47.14
N ALA A 586 18.29 -8.91 -48.35
CA ALA A 586 19.13 -9.42 -49.43
C ALA A 586 20.23 -8.45 -49.86
N ASP A 587 19.96 -7.14 -49.80
CA ASP A 587 20.85 -6.07 -50.25
C ASP A 587 21.78 -5.53 -49.15
N ALA A 588 21.74 -6.12 -47.95
CA ALA A 588 22.61 -5.77 -46.83
C ALA A 588 24.09 -6.03 -47.15
N THR A 589 24.95 -5.05 -46.85
CA THR A 589 26.40 -5.12 -47.08
C THR A 589 27.22 -5.24 -45.79
N ARG A 590 26.69 -4.70 -44.69
CA ARG A 590 27.31 -4.74 -43.36
C ARG A 590 26.24 -4.72 -42.28
N LEU A 591 26.48 -5.44 -41.19
CA LEU A 591 25.85 -5.22 -39.90
C LEU A 591 26.93 -4.88 -38.86
N THR A 592 26.76 -3.77 -38.13
CA THR A 592 27.61 -3.41 -36.99
C THR A 592 26.79 -3.55 -35.72
N LEU A 593 27.26 -4.38 -34.79
CA LEU A 593 26.67 -4.56 -33.46
C LEU A 593 27.56 -3.85 -32.44
N ASN A 594 27.08 -2.76 -31.86
CA ASN A 594 27.80 -1.98 -30.85
C ASN A 594 27.24 -2.30 -29.46
N LEU A 595 28.08 -2.79 -28.55
CA LEU A 595 27.69 -3.20 -27.20
C LEU A 595 28.46 -2.37 -26.17
N GLN A 596 27.76 -1.54 -25.41
CA GLN A 596 28.36 -0.63 -24.44
C GLN A 596 27.93 -0.99 -23.03
N LYS A 597 28.88 -1.13 -22.11
CA LYS A 597 28.54 -1.18 -20.69
C LYS A 597 27.96 0.15 -20.19
N ARG A 598 27.00 0.05 -19.28
CA ARG A 598 26.44 1.16 -18.50
C ARG A 598 26.79 1.07 -17.01
N THR A 599 27.21 -0.11 -16.54
CA THR A 599 27.89 -0.31 -15.25
C THR A 599 29.37 0.07 -15.29
N PHE A 600 29.99 0.27 -14.11
CA PHE A 600 31.42 0.61 -13.96
C PHE A 600 32.33 -0.54 -14.42
N ALA A 601 32.01 -1.76 -13.98
CA ALA A 601 32.49 -3.03 -14.53
C ALA A 601 31.48 -3.58 -15.56
N GLY A 602 31.75 -4.73 -16.18
CA GLY A 602 30.94 -5.30 -17.25
C GLY A 602 31.82 -5.69 -18.43
N THR A 603 31.90 -7.00 -18.65
CA THR A 603 32.60 -7.66 -19.76
C THR A 603 31.61 -8.64 -20.36
N TYR A 604 31.36 -8.51 -21.67
CA TYR A 604 30.28 -9.22 -22.33
C TYR A 604 30.79 -10.10 -23.45
N ASP A 605 30.24 -11.31 -23.52
CA ASP A 605 30.36 -12.19 -24.68
C ASP A 605 29.04 -12.16 -25.46
N LEU A 606 29.13 -11.99 -26.78
CA LEU A 606 27.99 -12.02 -27.70
C LEU A 606 27.98 -13.36 -28.45
N TYR A 607 26.88 -14.08 -28.37
CA TYR A 607 26.64 -15.33 -29.07
C TYR A 607 25.62 -15.07 -30.19
N VAL A 608 25.88 -15.57 -31.40
CA VAL A 608 25.02 -15.33 -32.56
C VAL A 608 24.67 -16.60 -33.31
N ARG A 609 23.48 -16.66 -33.90
CA ARG A 609 22.98 -17.82 -34.62
C ARG A 609 22.05 -17.42 -35.76
N ASP A 610 22.19 -18.09 -36.90
CA ASP A 610 21.50 -17.72 -38.14
C ASP A 610 20.19 -18.51 -38.29
N GLY A 611 19.07 -17.82 -38.53
CA GLY A 611 17.76 -18.42 -38.79
C GLY A 611 17.08 -19.12 -37.59
N GLU A 612 17.84 -19.49 -36.56
CA GLU A 612 17.35 -20.09 -35.32
C GLU A 612 17.92 -19.38 -34.07
N ARG A 613 17.19 -19.47 -32.96
CA ARG A 613 17.60 -18.88 -31.68
C ARG A 613 18.87 -19.53 -31.13
N VAL A 614 19.70 -18.72 -30.46
CA VAL A 614 20.74 -19.23 -29.56
C VAL A 614 20.05 -20.11 -28.51
N ARG A 615 20.55 -21.32 -28.27
CA ARG A 615 19.90 -22.30 -27.40
C ARG A 615 20.67 -22.51 -26.10
N TYR A 616 19.99 -22.42 -24.97
CA TYR A 616 20.54 -22.74 -23.66
C TYR A 616 20.70 -24.27 -23.46
N VAL A 617 21.83 -24.68 -22.89
CA VAL A 617 22.18 -26.09 -22.62
C VAL A 617 23.01 -26.16 -21.34
N GLY A 618 22.36 -26.03 -20.17
CA GLY A 618 23.00 -25.87 -18.85
C GLY A 618 24.00 -26.95 -18.39
N ALA A 619 24.18 -28.04 -19.13
CA ALA A 619 25.22 -29.05 -18.88
C ALA A 619 26.58 -28.74 -19.55
N ARG A 620 26.69 -27.62 -20.29
CA ARG A 620 27.90 -27.22 -21.05
C ARG A 620 28.48 -25.91 -20.51
N MET A 621 29.79 -25.70 -20.71
CA MET A 621 30.44 -24.39 -20.54
C MET A 621 31.04 -23.92 -21.88
N PRO A 622 30.68 -22.73 -22.40
CA PRO A 622 29.52 -21.92 -21.98
C PRO A 622 28.20 -22.70 -22.19
N PRO A 623 27.13 -22.38 -21.44
CA PRO A 623 25.86 -23.12 -21.50
C PRO A 623 25.00 -22.75 -22.71
N LEU A 624 25.62 -22.48 -23.86
CA LEU A 624 24.96 -21.99 -25.07
C LEU A 624 25.37 -22.79 -26.32
N VAL A 625 24.45 -22.85 -27.28
CA VAL A 625 24.67 -23.31 -28.65
C VAL A 625 24.33 -22.16 -29.60
N ALA A 626 25.35 -21.75 -30.34
CA ALA A 626 25.39 -20.64 -31.28
C ALA A 626 26.34 -21.02 -32.44
N ASP A 627 26.22 -20.35 -33.58
CA ASP A 627 27.07 -20.61 -34.75
C ASP A 627 28.42 -19.87 -34.62
N ALA A 628 28.41 -18.68 -34.01
CA ALA A 628 29.60 -17.93 -33.63
C ALA A 628 29.48 -17.25 -32.26
N SER A 629 30.62 -16.88 -31.69
CA SER A 629 30.73 -16.17 -30.41
C SER A 629 31.88 -15.17 -30.43
N PHE A 630 31.64 -13.98 -29.90
CA PHE A 630 32.61 -12.88 -29.85
C PHE A 630 32.85 -12.48 -28.39
N THR A 631 34.10 -12.51 -27.93
CA THR A 631 34.42 -12.38 -26.50
C THR A 631 34.88 -10.99 -26.08
N GLY A 632 34.44 -10.54 -24.90
CA GLY A 632 34.82 -9.23 -24.34
C GLY A 632 34.51 -8.05 -25.27
N VAL A 633 33.36 -8.10 -25.95
CA VAL A 633 33.04 -7.21 -27.07
C VAL A 633 32.65 -5.79 -26.67
N GLY A 634 33.06 -4.85 -27.52
CA GLY A 634 32.48 -3.52 -27.61
C GLY A 634 31.83 -3.22 -28.97
N GLU A 635 32.35 -3.85 -30.04
CA GLU A 635 31.84 -3.70 -31.41
C GLU A 635 32.14 -4.99 -32.19
N VAL A 636 31.18 -5.42 -33.02
CA VAL A 636 31.31 -6.56 -33.94
C VAL A 636 30.80 -6.13 -35.32
N GLU A 637 31.63 -6.28 -36.36
CA GLU A 637 31.25 -6.00 -37.76
C GLU A 637 31.09 -7.33 -38.53
N LEU A 638 29.90 -7.57 -39.08
CA LEU A 638 29.60 -8.68 -39.97
C LEU A 638 29.48 -8.19 -41.42
N THR A 639 30.17 -8.86 -42.34
CA THR A 639 30.15 -8.61 -43.79
C THR A 639 30.11 -9.95 -44.53
N GLU A 640 30.09 -9.95 -45.87
CA GLU A 640 30.28 -11.18 -46.66
C GLU A 640 31.66 -11.86 -46.41
N THR A 641 32.63 -11.14 -45.82
CA THR A 641 34.02 -11.59 -45.65
C THR A 641 34.47 -11.79 -44.20
N SER A 642 33.60 -11.59 -43.21
CA SER A 642 33.88 -11.90 -41.80
C SER A 642 33.88 -13.41 -41.54
N GLU A 643 34.50 -13.83 -40.43
CA GLU A 643 34.61 -15.25 -40.05
C GLU A 643 33.24 -15.92 -39.85
N HIS A 644 32.32 -15.22 -39.17
CA HIS A 644 30.89 -15.42 -39.32
C HIS A 644 30.39 -14.49 -40.41
N ALA A 645 29.93 -15.01 -41.55
CA ALA A 645 29.49 -14.19 -42.66
C ALA A 645 28.11 -13.55 -42.39
N LEU A 646 27.85 -12.38 -42.96
CA LEU A 646 26.56 -11.69 -42.83
C LEU A 646 25.41 -12.55 -43.42
N PRO A 647 24.42 -13.00 -42.61
CA PRO A 647 23.43 -13.99 -43.03
C PRO A 647 22.26 -13.36 -43.78
N ARG A 648 22.53 -12.84 -45.00
CA ARG A 648 21.52 -12.17 -45.84
C ARG A 648 20.31 -13.08 -46.10
N CYS A 649 19.12 -12.50 -46.03
CA CYS A 649 17.82 -13.16 -46.10
C CYS A 649 17.47 -14.09 -44.92
N GLN A 650 18.12 -13.93 -43.78
CA GLN A 650 17.80 -14.64 -42.54
C GLN A 650 17.68 -13.67 -41.37
N THR A 651 16.98 -14.09 -40.31
CA THR A 651 17.01 -13.43 -39.01
C THR A 651 18.30 -13.84 -38.29
N LEU A 652 19.08 -12.87 -37.82
CA LEU A 652 20.20 -13.10 -36.92
C LEU A 652 19.71 -13.03 -35.47
N TYR A 653 19.81 -14.14 -34.75
CA TYR A 653 19.52 -14.20 -33.32
C TYR A 653 20.79 -13.98 -32.51
N MET A 654 20.66 -13.26 -31.39
CA MET A 654 21.77 -12.80 -30.56
C MET A 654 21.46 -13.03 -29.08
N ALA A 655 22.44 -13.49 -28.32
CA ALA A 655 22.38 -13.64 -26.86
C ALA A 655 23.61 -13.01 -26.22
N ILE A 656 23.43 -12.26 -25.12
CA ILE A 656 24.49 -11.55 -24.41
C ILE A 656 24.70 -12.17 -23.03
N VAL A 657 25.96 -12.43 -22.68
CA VAL A 657 26.38 -12.98 -21.38
C VAL A 657 27.40 -12.07 -20.72
N ALA A 658 27.14 -11.63 -19.49
CA ALA A 658 28.17 -11.04 -18.64
C ALA A 658 29.14 -12.12 -18.12
N THR A 659 30.42 -12.00 -18.48
CA THR A 659 31.47 -12.95 -18.06
C THR A 659 32.10 -12.60 -16.71
N ASP A 660 31.93 -11.35 -16.25
CA ASP A 660 32.53 -10.82 -15.03
C ASP A 660 31.53 -10.62 -13.88
N LEU A 661 30.33 -11.20 -13.97
CA LEU A 661 29.22 -11.00 -13.04
C LEU A 661 29.60 -11.21 -11.56
N THR A 662 30.38 -12.25 -11.26
CA THR A 662 30.92 -12.56 -9.91
C THR A 662 31.93 -11.53 -9.36
N THR A 663 32.26 -10.51 -10.15
CA THR A 663 33.15 -9.41 -9.77
C THR A 663 32.54 -8.03 -10.01
N SER A 664 31.54 -7.91 -10.90
CA SER A 664 30.76 -6.68 -11.12
C SER A 664 29.53 -6.59 -10.22
N GLY A 665 29.03 -7.71 -9.68
CA GLY A 665 27.82 -7.83 -8.85
C GLY A 665 26.52 -7.75 -9.66
N GLN A 666 26.43 -6.78 -10.56
CA GLN A 666 25.36 -6.60 -11.55
C GLN A 666 25.96 -6.06 -12.85
N SER A 667 25.28 -6.29 -13.97
CA SER A 667 25.77 -5.85 -15.30
C SER A 667 24.65 -5.27 -16.16
N LEU A 668 24.84 -4.03 -16.62
CA LEU A 668 23.94 -3.29 -17.51
C LEU A 668 24.64 -2.94 -18.82
N TYR A 669 23.93 -3.07 -19.95
CA TYR A 669 24.45 -2.77 -21.26
C TYR A 669 23.46 -1.97 -22.14
N GLU A 670 24.01 -1.37 -23.18
CA GLU A 670 23.30 -0.87 -24.35
C GLU A 670 23.77 -1.60 -25.60
N LEU A 671 22.83 -2.12 -26.39
CA LEU A 671 23.06 -2.76 -27.67
C LEU A 671 22.46 -1.90 -28.79
N THR A 672 23.24 -1.60 -29.82
CA THR A 672 22.76 -0.99 -31.07
C THR A 672 23.16 -1.88 -32.23
N ALA A 673 22.25 -2.06 -33.18
CA ALA A 673 22.51 -2.77 -34.43
C ALA A 673 22.38 -1.79 -35.60
N ASP A 674 23.45 -1.51 -36.32
CA ASP A 674 23.47 -0.63 -37.49
C ASP A 674 23.64 -1.44 -38.77
N LEU A 675 22.60 -1.46 -39.61
CA LEU A 675 22.54 -2.21 -40.86
C LEU A 675 22.80 -1.29 -42.05
N GLU A 676 23.89 -1.51 -42.77
CA GLU A 676 24.15 -0.85 -44.06
C GLU A 676 23.61 -1.70 -45.20
N THR A 677 22.82 -1.08 -46.09
CA THR A 677 22.34 -1.71 -47.31
C THR A 677 22.88 -1.03 -48.58
N SER A 678 22.99 -1.80 -49.66
CA SER A 678 23.43 -1.29 -50.96
C SER A 678 22.35 -0.50 -51.71
N GLY A 679 21.07 -0.71 -51.39
CA GLY A 679 19.93 -0.15 -52.11
C GLY A 679 19.68 -0.82 -53.46
N ASP A 680 20.27 -2.00 -53.69
CA ASP A 680 20.06 -2.78 -54.91
C ASP A 680 18.77 -3.62 -54.81
N ALA A 681 17.76 -3.23 -55.57
CA ALA A 681 16.46 -3.91 -55.60
C ALA A 681 16.52 -5.30 -56.28
N ASP A 682 17.58 -5.60 -57.03
CA ASP A 682 17.80 -6.88 -57.70
C ASP A 682 18.75 -7.80 -56.88
N ALA A 683 19.08 -7.45 -55.63
CA ALA A 683 19.97 -8.24 -54.78
C ALA A 683 19.39 -9.64 -54.47
N GLU A 684 20.13 -10.69 -54.84
CA GLU A 684 19.76 -12.08 -54.59
C GLU A 684 20.32 -12.59 -53.25
N CYS A 685 19.52 -13.41 -52.56
CA CYS A 685 19.94 -14.16 -51.38
C CYS A 685 21.03 -15.18 -51.73
N PRO A 686 22.02 -15.44 -50.85
CA PRO A 686 22.93 -16.56 -51.04
C PRO A 686 22.16 -17.90 -51.05
N GLU A 687 22.62 -18.86 -51.87
CA GLU A 687 22.05 -20.22 -51.84
C GLU A 687 22.34 -20.87 -50.48
N LEU A 688 21.31 -20.96 -49.63
CA LEU A 688 21.40 -21.67 -48.36
C LEU A 688 21.64 -23.16 -48.63
N PRO A 689 22.58 -23.82 -47.92
CA PRO A 689 22.76 -25.26 -48.05
C PRO A 689 21.47 -25.96 -47.63
N MET A 690 20.95 -26.85 -48.48
CA MET A 690 19.77 -27.66 -48.15
C MET A 690 20.02 -28.44 -46.86
N ASP A 691 19.16 -28.22 -45.87
CA ASP A 691 19.21 -28.93 -44.59
C ASP A 691 19.17 -30.45 -44.82
N ALA A 692 20.25 -31.12 -44.39
CA ALA A 692 20.38 -32.56 -44.49
C ALA A 692 19.62 -33.19 -43.32
N GLY A 693 18.29 -33.18 -43.44
CA GLY A 693 17.35 -33.54 -42.38
C GLY A 693 17.81 -34.71 -41.52
N VAL A 694 18.00 -34.41 -40.24
CA VAL A 694 18.47 -35.38 -39.24
C VAL A 694 17.50 -36.56 -39.19
N GLU A 695 18.01 -37.78 -39.38
CA GLU A 695 17.17 -38.98 -39.22
C GLU A 695 16.64 -39.04 -37.78
N ALA A 696 15.35 -39.37 -37.64
CA ALA A 696 14.72 -39.54 -36.33
C ALA A 696 15.49 -40.60 -35.53
N ASP A 697 16.05 -40.20 -34.38
CA ASP A 697 16.94 -41.06 -33.63
C ASP A 697 16.21 -42.33 -33.17
N ALA A 698 16.77 -43.47 -33.55
CA ALA A 698 16.11 -44.75 -33.40
C ALA A 698 16.19 -45.22 -31.94
N GLY A 699 15.06 -45.69 -31.41
CA GLY A 699 14.92 -45.93 -29.97
C GLY A 699 15.96 -46.89 -29.37
N VAL A 700 16.46 -46.49 -28.21
CA VAL A 700 17.04 -47.36 -27.17
C VAL A 700 16.02 -47.30 -26.02
N GLY A 701 15.44 -48.37 -25.51
CA GLY A 701 15.88 -49.76 -25.47
C GLY A 701 15.66 -50.20 -24.03
N ALA A 702 14.58 -50.92 -23.77
CA ALA A 702 14.26 -51.39 -22.42
C ALA A 702 15.27 -52.44 -21.94
N ASP A 703 15.29 -52.63 -20.63
CA ASP A 703 16.02 -53.65 -19.86
C ASP A 703 17.53 -53.40 -19.68
N ASP A 704 17.89 -52.82 -18.52
CA ASP A 704 18.57 -53.66 -17.52
C ASP A 704 18.33 -53.13 -16.08
N ALA A 705 18.18 -54.04 -15.11
CA ALA A 705 17.69 -53.70 -13.78
C ALA A 705 18.64 -54.12 -12.64
N GLY A 706 18.95 -53.16 -11.77
CA GLY A 706 19.18 -53.37 -10.33
C GLY A 706 20.61 -53.64 -9.85
N ALA A 707 21.06 -52.82 -8.89
CA ALA A 707 21.41 -53.27 -7.53
C ALA A 707 21.69 -52.07 -6.58
N THR A 708 21.16 -52.16 -5.35
CA THR A 708 21.66 -51.64 -4.06
C THR A 708 22.85 -50.64 -4.09
N GLY A 709 22.82 -49.45 -3.48
CA GLY A 709 22.16 -49.07 -2.22
C GLY A 709 23.20 -48.99 -1.09
N ASP A 710 23.42 -47.79 -0.53
CA ASP A 710 23.99 -47.53 0.81
C ASP A 710 23.92 -46.01 1.14
N ASP A 711 23.98 -45.69 2.43
CA ASP A 711 23.62 -44.37 2.98
C ASP A 711 24.59 -43.21 2.67
N ALA A 712 24.02 -42.03 2.42
CA ALA A 712 24.64 -40.74 2.72
C ALA A 712 23.57 -39.81 3.31
N GLY A 713 23.77 -39.37 4.56
CA GLY A 713 22.83 -38.50 5.27
C GLY A 713 22.79 -37.07 4.69
N PRO A 714 21.84 -36.22 5.16
CA PRO A 714 21.75 -34.85 4.70
C PRO A 714 23.05 -34.10 5.04
N ALA A 715 23.67 -33.50 4.03
CA ALA A 715 24.75 -32.55 4.24
C ALA A 715 24.14 -31.24 4.76
N GLU A 716 24.46 -30.88 6.00
CA GLU A 716 24.11 -29.58 6.57
C GLU A 716 24.77 -28.48 5.74
N MET A 717 23.96 -27.67 5.05
CA MET A 717 24.41 -26.44 4.39
C MET A 717 24.74 -25.41 5.49
N PRO A 718 25.88 -24.69 5.41
CA PRO A 718 26.15 -23.58 6.32
C PRO A 718 25.15 -22.46 6.08
N MET A 719 24.41 -22.07 7.12
CA MET A 719 23.60 -20.86 7.12
C MET A 719 24.54 -19.64 7.12
N ASP A 720 24.48 -18.83 6.08
CA ASP A 720 24.93 -17.44 6.09
C ASP A 720 23.81 -16.60 5.48
N GLY A 721 23.40 -15.54 6.16
CA GLY A 721 22.21 -14.77 5.82
C GLY A 721 22.52 -13.67 4.81
N GLY A 722 22.06 -13.83 3.58
CA GLY A 722 21.94 -12.74 2.60
C GLY A 722 20.47 -12.37 2.42
N ASP A 723 20.14 -11.08 2.55
CA ASP A 723 18.80 -10.56 2.25
C ASP A 723 18.60 -10.49 0.72
N ASP A 724 17.87 -11.47 0.17
CA ASP A 724 17.46 -11.53 -1.25
C ASP A 724 16.12 -10.80 -1.47
N GLY A 725 16.01 -9.56 -0.99
CA GLY A 725 14.80 -8.73 -1.09
C GLY A 725 14.63 -8.04 -2.46
N CYS A 726 13.44 -8.20 -3.05
CA CYS A 726 12.88 -7.24 -4.02
C CYS A 726 12.71 -5.90 -3.30
N GLY A 727 12.97 -4.75 -3.94
CA GLY A 727 12.98 -3.50 -3.17
C GLY A 727 13.21 -2.19 -3.92
N CYS A 728 12.50 -1.16 -3.43
CA CYS A 728 12.30 0.15 -4.04
C CYS A 728 13.49 1.15 -4.01
N ALA A 729 14.74 0.72 -4.23
CA ALA A 729 15.93 1.54 -4.02
C ALA A 729 15.98 2.89 -4.79
N ALA A 730 16.37 3.98 -4.10
CA ALA A 730 16.36 5.35 -4.63
C ALA A 730 17.72 5.86 -5.19
N PRO A 731 17.74 6.81 -6.15
CA PRO A 731 18.98 7.43 -6.66
C PRO A 731 19.68 8.40 -5.68
N GLY A 732 20.70 7.94 -4.95
CA GLY A 732 21.52 8.82 -4.09
C GLY A 732 22.38 9.84 -4.85
N VAL A 733 22.48 11.09 -4.38
CA VAL A 733 23.32 12.15 -4.98
C VAL A 733 24.63 12.30 -4.21
N GLY A 734 25.75 11.96 -4.85
CA GLY A 734 26.98 11.56 -4.15
C GLY A 734 27.81 12.61 -3.41
N GLY A 735 28.52 12.13 -2.38
CA GLY A 735 29.61 12.82 -1.67
C GLY A 735 30.83 11.90 -1.41
N ALA A 736 32.03 12.42 -1.64
CA ALA A 736 33.36 11.79 -1.42
C ALA A 736 33.55 11.21 0.02
N LEU A 737 34.24 10.09 0.33
CA LEU A 737 35.47 9.39 -0.17
C LEU A 737 35.51 7.90 0.39
N PRO A 738 36.54 7.03 0.21
CA PRO A 738 36.39 5.59 -0.12
C PRO A 738 36.87 4.58 0.98
N PRO A 739 36.91 3.24 0.72
CA PRO A 739 35.85 2.36 0.21
C PRO A 739 35.69 1.04 1.03
N VAL A 740 34.46 0.53 1.14
CA VAL A 740 34.14 -0.90 1.35
C VAL A 740 32.94 -1.21 0.43
N PRO A 741 32.90 -2.33 -0.32
CA PRO A 741 31.98 -2.48 -1.44
C PRO A 741 30.65 -3.13 -1.01
N LEU A 742 29.58 -2.34 -0.90
CA LEU A 742 28.18 -2.79 -0.94
C LEU A 742 27.28 -1.63 -1.41
N VAL A 743 26.26 -1.97 -2.20
CA VAL A 743 25.09 -1.16 -2.61
C VAL A 743 25.35 0.27 -3.15
N LEU A 744 25.40 0.42 -4.48
CA LEU A 744 25.15 1.69 -5.20
C LEU A 744 24.41 1.41 -6.54
N GLY A 745 23.13 1.06 -6.46
CA GLY A 745 22.31 0.69 -7.64
C GLY A 745 21.62 1.84 -8.37
N GLY A 746 21.19 2.90 -7.67
CA GLY A 746 20.25 3.89 -8.25
C GLY A 746 20.85 5.00 -9.15
N LEU A 747 22.18 5.10 -9.32
CA LEU A 747 22.83 6.39 -9.58
C LEU A 747 22.88 6.91 -11.04
N MET A 748 22.33 6.22 -12.05
CA MET A 748 22.59 6.56 -13.48
C MET A 748 21.40 6.61 -14.46
N LEU A 749 20.14 6.69 -14.00
CA LEU A 749 19.00 6.99 -14.89
C LEU A 749 18.96 8.48 -15.36
N TRP A 750 19.59 9.39 -14.62
CA TRP A 750 19.36 10.84 -14.76
C TRP A 750 20.03 11.54 -15.97
N ALA A 751 20.90 10.86 -16.72
CA ALA A 751 21.95 11.54 -17.50
C ALA A 751 21.74 11.69 -19.03
N TRP A 752 20.60 11.30 -19.64
CA TRP A 752 20.47 11.43 -21.11
C TRP A 752 19.12 11.75 -21.79
N ARG A 753 18.03 12.13 -21.08
CA ARG A 753 16.83 12.72 -21.74
C ARG A 753 17.04 14.14 -22.33
N ARG A 754 18.29 14.51 -22.67
CA ARG A 754 18.67 15.78 -23.32
C ARG A 754 19.64 15.58 -24.50
N ARG A 755 19.35 14.63 -25.40
CA ARG A 755 19.63 14.69 -26.85
C ARG A 755 19.18 13.41 -27.58
N SER A 756 17.89 13.34 -27.87
CA SER A 756 17.32 12.59 -29.00
C SER A 756 16.11 13.38 -29.46
#